data_AF-A0AAU2LVG2-F1
#
_entry.id   AF-A0AAU2LVG2-F1
#
_cell.length_a   1.000
_cell.length_b   1.000
_cell.length_c   1.000
_cell.angle_alpha   90.00
_cell.angle_beta   90.00
_cell.angle_gamma   90.00
#
_symmetry.space_group_name_H-M   'P 1'
#
loop_
_entity.id
_entity.type
_entity.pdbx_description
1 polymer ?
#
loop_
_entity_poly.entity_id
_entity_poly.type
_entity_poly.pdbx_seq_one_letter_code
_entity_poly.pdbx_strand_id
1 'polypeptide(L)'
;MVDGIGIGAAEAWDVLYRELAPIPGVLLLGSVRSEDLLPLRSRVDCTQIEVTLDEEVAEQIHAGLSATGTTAAAHWREAYDAANGLTLEFTHLLTRGRRLSDVLSEQVERRVAEGRQAEIEILARISIAHQWGVDLPVRALQQQLGLGDTDLRTALSRLADEHLVHERRGLLSGLHQLRSAHLADAVHAIPPPILDETVLAVMRILTDSQLQPFIAGVLTEHPVLDPVVLDQLAVELGQRPSVKATTGVLQALRLVDVNRTAADWLRTLDRHRIPPALRRTTLQFALVDGDLLPQLKPEIAAAITEIRAADTSGSPLRNALVERLGKAAICLLLSQCEEPVESQRLLAVLAGTGLDLAGGPKVLADSPFGQLLASAPVDLLGDILSTARTASVPLAEQLLQLAGGEERVLDTLVARSPWVTEASIVDREGSRVAYARLLHVSDQARPDAEQEVRELGRMLLRCLPQCESADIQNLLPGGLPLTIGDFTSGVSLLKRQYDRSPATVAWTRTRTLIGATVAGHTDWTTRTATAASSLPVLHQYLTDLTQAWCVGRGRPKEVEGLRTTQAALLDWAASLTLPVDTSFLSTLPVGDDVPGGGSDHLQHLVNGIAENLTRRLADPNGYAALASYVGDSLPSLAMQVRDEERWHLIGQDPPDVLDHLVRNLADLHAVLAELAWGTLGHKELRAAARSGPSAQALSRAADLARRAAGARAEALPLKLQSSARAAGIRMSVYTRPVSDADSTEWPAAELAVGVELAELTQWPTAVEQLCSLLKHDPGSQGSRRAVLLVPFVDGKPVRLMAQQLQTALWPGTGLFDAWSTELPEGHPTPLTDAAIDAHQALQCLSGLAHLATLRDTDARHQSTADEAVAQFQQARSVVGGLRQGDPVIAAILDFLDTLARRVEREIAEGPAFQDSGVANLASAIAQGATAHPTEDYLQLDGMTAITLQWDLDPDHAARLLAATDG
;
A
#
# COMPACT_ATOMS: atom_id res chain seq x y z
N MET A 1 -2.29 -42.52 47.24
CA MET A 1 -2.63 -41.40 46.35
C MET A 1 -3.89 -40.77 46.88
N VAL A 2 -3.88 -39.47 47.13
CA VAL A 2 -5.05 -38.69 47.57
C VAL A 2 -5.35 -37.66 46.48
N ASP A 3 -6.59 -37.62 46.00
CA ASP A 3 -7.04 -36.67 44.98
C ASP A 3 -7.83 -35.55 45.66
N GLY A 4 -7.58 -34.29 45.31
CA GLY A 4 -8.31 -33.14 45.84
C GLY A 4 -8.00 -32.79 47.30
N ILE A 5 -6.73 -32.76 47.67
CA ILE A 5 -6.29 -32.30 48.99
C ILE A 5 -6.78 -30.86 49.23
N GLY A 6 -7.40 -30.61 50.39
CA GLY A 6 -7.98 -29.31 50.76
C GLY A 6 -9.49 -29.21 50.57
N ILE A 7 -10.11 -30.12 49.81
CA ILE A 7 -11.57 -30.22 49.67
C ILE A 7 -12.15 -30.87 50.94
N GLY A 8 -12.75 -30.06 51.83
CA GLY A 8 -13.33 -30.51 53.10
C GLY A 8 -12.47 -30.15 54.31
N ALA A 9 -12.09 -31.13 55.14
CA ALA A 9 -11.26 -30.88 56.32
C ALA A 9 -9.79 -30.62 55.89
N ALA A 10 -9.40 -29.35 55.80
CA ALA A 10 -8.06 -28.92 55.35
C ALA A 10 -6.88 -29.59 56.08
N GLU A 11 -7.07 -30.04 57.33
CA GLU A 11 -6.03 -30.69 58.14
C GLU A 11 -5.82 -32.18 57.81
N ALA A 12 -6.69 -32.81 57.02
CA ALA A 12 -6.68 -34.26 56.79
C ALA A 12 -5.38 -34.76 56.13
N TRP A 13 -4.81 -33.98 55.21
CA TRP A 13 -3.54 -34.31 54.58
C TRP A 13 -2.36 -34.20 55.54
N ASP A 14 -2.31 -33.15 56.36
CA ASP A 14 -1.25 -32.97 57.36
C ASP A 14 -1.28 -34.06 58.44
N VAL A 15 -2.46 -34.57 58.78
CA VAL A 15 -2.64 -35.74 59.66
C VAL A 15 -2.15 -37.01 58.98
N LEU A 16 -2.57 -37.26 57.74
CA LEU A 16 -2.16 -38.42 56.95
C LEU A 16 -0.63 -38.47 56.74
N TYR A 17 -0.04 -37.32 56.41
CA TYR A 17 1.40 -37.15 56.27
C TYR A 17 2.12 -37.50 57.59
N ARG A 18 1.64 -36.97 58.73
CA ARG A 18 2.24 -37.24 60.05
C ARG A 18 2.22 -38.72 60.45
N GLU A 19 1.15 -39.44 60.10
CA GLU A 19 1.00 -40.86 60.44
C GLU A 19 1.79 -41.79 59.52
N LEU A 20 1.88 -41.46 58.23
CA LEU A 20 2.45 -42.37 57.22
C LEU A 20 3.89 -42.06 56.83
N ALA A 21 4.35 -40.81 56.95
CA ALA A 21 5.73 -40.42 56.64
C ALA A 21 6.82 -41.22 57.41
N PRO A 22 6.62 -41.64 58.68
CA PRO A 22 7.61 -42.45 59.40
C PRO A 22 7.74 -43.90 58.94
N ILE A 23 6.83 -44.40 58.10
CA ILE A 23 6.77 -45.81 57.70
C ILE A 23 7.72 -46.06 56.50
N PRO A 24 8.77 -46.89 56.65
CA PRO A 24 9.70 -47.17 55.56
C PRO A 24 9.00 -47.82 54.35
N GLY A 25 9.22 -47.28 53.16
CA GLY A 25 8.70 -47.82 51.90
C GLY A 25 7.33 -47.28 51.46
N VAL A 26 6.73 -46.35 52.21
CA VAL A 26 5.46 -45.69 51.82
C VAL A 26 5.77 -44.36 51.12
N LEU A 27 5.19 -44.16 49.93
CA LEU A 27 5.25 -42.89 49.19
C LEU A 27 3.86 -42.26 49.14
N LEU A 28 3.75 -41.02 49.61
CA LEU A 28 2.51 -40.25 49.53
C LEU A 28 2.53 -39.40 48.26
N LEU A 29 1.54 -39.63 47.40
CA LEU A 29 1.26 -38.80 46.24
C LEU A 29 -0.08 -38.11 46.46
N GLY A 30 -0.11 -36.80 46.27
CA GLY A 30 -1.27 -35.96 46.47
C GLY A 30 -1.50 -35.07 45.27
N SER A 31 -2.74 -34.99 44.77
CA SER A 31 -3.15 -33.87 43.92
C SER A 31 -3.77 -32.80 44.82
N VAL A 32 -3.39 -31.55 44.59
CA VAL A 32 -3.82 -30.40 45.37
C VAL A 32 -3.93 -29.24 44.40
N ARG A 33 -4.99 -28.43 44.53
CA ARG A 33 -5.11 -27.21 43.75
C ARG A 33 -4.14 -26.17 44.32
N SER A 34 -3.61 -25.28 43.50
CA SER A 34 -2.59 -24.34 43.99
C SER A 34 -3.10 -23.47 45.14
N GLU A 35 -4.40 -23.18 45.17
CA GLU A 35 -5.05 -22.44 46.26
C GLU A 35 -5.07 -23.14 47.61
N ASP A 36 -5.17 -24.46 47.58
CA ASP A 36 -5.29 -25.28 48.77
C ASP A 36 -3.90 -25.70 49.30
N LEU A 37 -2.81 -25.29 48.64
CA LEU A 37 -1.43 -25.55 49.07
C LEU A 37 -1.00 -24.69 50.26
N LEU A 38 -1.43 -23.43 50.33
CA LEU A 38 -1.02 -22.47 51.36
C LEU A 38 -1.40 -22.89 52.79
N PRO A 39 -2.60 -23.46 53.03
CA PRO A 39 -2.99 -23.97 54.35
C PRO A 39 -2.21 -25.20 54.84
N LEU A 40 -1.54 -25.96 53.95
CA LEU A 40 -0.89 -27.23 54.29
C LEU A 40 0.44 -27.00 55.02
N ARG A 41 0.52 -27.46 56.28
CA ARG A 41 1.73 -27.33 57.09
C ARG A 41 2.86 -28.25 56.62
N SER A 42 2.50 -29.41 56.07
CA SER A 42 3.43 -30.41 55.50
C SER A 42 4.02 -30.02 54.14
N ARG A 43 3.61 -28.87 53.57
CA ARG A 43 4.07 -28.38 52.26
C ARG A 43 5.60 -28.35 52.12
N VAL A 44 6.31 -27.95 53.17
CA VAL A 44 7.78 -27.78 53.17
C VAL A 44 8.50 -29.13 53.05
N ASP A 45 7.84 -30.21 53.47
CA ASP A 45 8.41 -31.55 53.46
C ASP A 45 8.00 -32.37 52.22
N CYS A 46 7.21 -31.77 51.31
CA CYS A 46 6.75 -32.40 50.08
C CYS A 46 7.49 -31.84 48.87
N THR A 47 7.85 -32.70 47.91
CA THR A 47 8.32 -32.25 46.59
C THR A 47 7.12 -31.81 45.75
N GLN A 48 7.13 -30.54 45.33
CA GLN A 48 6.08 -29.98 44.48
C GLN A 48 6.46 -30.13 43.02
N ILE A 49 5.54 -30.66 42.23
CA ILE A 49 5.66 -30.78 40.77
C ILE A 49 4.55 -29.92 40.19
N GLU A 50 4.93 -28.80 39.59
CA GLU A 50 4.00 -27.92 38.88
C GLU A 50 3.79 -28.48 37.47
N VAL A 51 2.54 -28.56 37.03
CA VAL A 51 2.17 -29.10 35.71
C VAL A 51 1.86 -27.93 34.78
N THR A 52 2.76 -27.64 33.84
CA THR A 52 2.59 -26.62 32.79
C THR A 52 2.40 -27.27 31.43
N LEU A 53 1.65 -26.63 30.53
CA LEU A 53 1.52 -27.08 29.14
C LEU A 53 2.79 -26.69 28.36
N ASP A 54 3.55 -27.68 27.89
CA ASP A 54 4.62 -27.50 26.92
C ASP A 54 4.22 -28.04 25.53
N GLU A 55 5.05 -27.82 24.52
CA GLU A 55 4.78 -28.25 23.14
C GLU A 55 4.60 -29.78 23.02
N GLU A 56 5.41 -30.56 23.75
CA GLU A 56 5.35 -32.03 23.69
C GLU A 56 4.03 -32.56 24.27
N VAL A 57 3.60 -32.01 25.41
CA VAL A 57 2.33 -32.35 26.05
C VAL A 57 1.15 -31.86 25.20
N ALA A 58 1.24 -30.68 24.60
CA ALA A 58 0.20 -30.15 23.70
C ALA A 58 -0.02 -31.05 22.48
N GLU A 59 1.07 -31.50 21.83
CA GLU A 59 1.03 -32.46 20.73
C GLU A 59 0.39 -33.80 21.17
N GLN A 60 0.80 -34.33 22.32
CA GLN A 60 0.25 -35.59 22.85
C GLN A 60 -1.25 -35.49 23.15
N ILE A 61 -1.70 -34.39 23.75
CA ILE A 61 -3.12 -34.13 24.04
C ILE A 61 -3.92 -34.06 22.73
N HIS A 62 -3.42 -33.32 21.73
CA HIS A 62 -4.09 -33.21 20.43
C HIS A 62 -4.15 -34.56 19.70
N ALA A 63 -3.08 -35.35 19.71
CA ALA A 63 -3.06 -36.68 19.13
C ALA A 63 -4.12 -37.60 19.79
N GLY A 64 -4.23 -37.56 21.12
CA GLY A 64 -5.24 -38.31 21.86
C GLY A 64 -6.68 -37.87 21.55
N LEU A 65 -6.93 -36.56 21.47
CA LEU A 65 -8.25 -36.01 21.12
C LEU A 65 -8.63 -36.29 19.66
N SER A 66 -7.64 -36.28 18.75
CA SER A 66 -7.84 -36.59 17.33
C SER A 66 -8.17 -38.06 17.13
N ALA A 67 -7.43 -38.96 17.79
CA ALA A 67 -7.69 -40.40 17.75
C ALA A 67 -9.08 -40.78 18.27
N THR A 68 -9.63 -39.98 19.18
CA THR A 68 -10.98 -40.18 19.76
C THR A 68 -12.08 -39.44 19.00
N GLY A 69 -11.75 -38.66 17.96
CA GLY A 69 -12.71 -37.86 17.19
C GLY A 69 -13.33 -36.69 17.99
N THR A 70 -12.69 -36.29 19.08
CA THR A 70 -13.19 -35.27 20.01
C THR A 70 -12.77 -33.85 19.59
N THR A 71 -11.82 -33.73 18.66
CA THR A 71 -11.40 -32.47 18.04
C THR A 71 -11.51 -32.54 16.52
N ALA A 72 -11.83 -31.40 15.91
CA ALA A 72 -11.79 -31.21 14.45
C ALA A 72 -10.61 -30.32 14.02
N ALA A 73 -9.77 -29.88 14.97
CA ALA A 73 -8.62 -29.03 14.68
C ALA A 73 -7.54 -29.82 13.92
N ALA A 74 -7.08 -29.27 12.80
CA ALA A 74 -6.11 -29.94 11.93
C ALA A 74 -4.72 -30.11 12.59
N HIS A 75 -4.34 -29.19 13.50
CA HIS A 75 -3.07 -29.22 14.22
C HIS A 75 -3.21 -28.53 15.60
N TRP A 76 -2.23 -28.72 16.47
CA TRP A 76 -2.24 -28.22 17.86
C TRP A 76 -1.64 -26.84 18.05
N ARG A 77 -0.69 -26.44 17.19
CA ARG A 77 0.21 -25.30 17.41
C ARG A 77 -0.50 -23.96 17.59
N GLU A 78 -1.49 -23.64 16.74
CA GLU A 78 -2.27 -22.39 16.88
C GLU A 78 -3.08 -22.33 18.19
N ALA A 79 -3.63 -23.47 18.64
CA ALA A 79 -4.34 -23.53 19.92
C ALA A 79 -3.37 -23.44 21.12
N TYR A 80 -2.15 -23.98 20.99
CA TYR A 80 -1.12 -23.89 22.02
C TYR A 80 -0.65 -22.44 22.20
N ASP A 81 -0.35 -21.75 21.09
CA ASP A 81 0.05 -20.34 21.11
C ASP A 81 -1.06 -19.46 21.72
N ALA A 82 -2.32 -19.72 21.35
CA ALA A 82 -3.47 -19.00 21.89
C ALA A 82 -3.78 -19.31 23.38
N ALA A 83 -3.43 -20.50 23.87
CA ALA A 83 -3.71 -20.90 25.26
C ALA A 83 -2.69 -20.36 26.28
N ASN A 84 -1.57 -19.81 25.82
CA ASN A 84 -0.52 -19.20 26.64
C ASN A 84 -0.07 -20.10 27.83
N GLY A 85 0.14 -21.39 27.55
CA GLY A 85 0.61 -22.38 28.54
C GLY A 85 -0.47 -22.95 29.48
N LEU A 86 -1.75 -22.60 29.30
CA LEU A 86 -2.83 -23.08 30.16
C LEU A 86 -3.57 -24.30 29.55
N THR A 87 -3.49 -25.45 30.23
CA THR A 87 -3.99 -26.74 29.72
C THR A 87 -5.52 -26.79 29.52
N LEU A 88 -6.30 -26.13 30.38
CA LEU A 88 -7.76 -26.15 30.28
C LEU A 88 -8.26 -25.29 29.10
N GLU A 89 -7.58 -24.19 28.83
CA GLU A 89 -7.81 -23.26 27.73
C GLU A 89 -7.43 -23.94 26.42
N PHE A 90 -6.26 -24.59 26.36
CA PHE A 90 -5.84 -25.39 25.22
C PHE A 90 -6.84 -26.49 24.87
N THR A 91 -7.24 -27.29 25.86
CA THR A 91 -8.23 -28.35 25.64
C THR A 91 -9.60 -27.80 25.25
N HIS A 92 -9.99 -26.63 25.78
CA HIS A 92 -11.21 -25.94 25.37
C HIS A 92 -11.16 -25.50 23.90
N LEU A 93 -10.06 -24.87 23.46
CA LEU A 93 -9.86 -24.45 22.07
C LEU A 93 -9.96 -25.65 21.11
N LEU A 94 -9.46 -26.81 21.53
CA LEU A 94 -9.56 -28.04 20.75
C LEU A 94 -10.95 -28.72 20.77
N THR A 95 -11.78 -28.51 21.80
CA THR A 95 -13.02 -29.30 22.05
C THR A 95 -14.32 -28.49 22.09
N ARG A 96 -14.27 -27.18 21.88
CA ARG A 96 -15.44 -26.26 21.86
C ARG A 96 -16.31 -26.29 23.13
N GLY A 97 -15.86 -25.68 24.22
CA GLY A 97 -16.80 -25.02 25.15
C GLY A 97 -16.99 -25.61 26.55
N ARG A 98 -17.47 -26.85 26.65
CA ARG A 98 -18.26 -27.26 27.84
C ARG A 98 -17.49 -27.24 29.17
N ARG A 99 -16.26 -27.74 29.18
CA ARG A 99 -15.53 -28.00 30.42
C ARG A 99 -15.07 -26.73 31.17
N LEU A 100 -14.74 -25.65 30.47
CA LEU A 100 -14.26 -24.41 31.10
C LEU A 100 -15.42 -23.64 31.74
N SER A 101 -16.53 -23.48 31.02
CA SER A 101 -17.70 -22.75 31.49
C SER A 101 -18.29 -23.40 32.76
N ASP A 102 -18.44 -24.73 32.76
CA ASP A 102 -19.03 -25.46 33.90
C ASP A 102 -18.19 -25.27 35.18
N VAL A 103 -16.87 -25.34 35.07
CA VAL A 103 -15.94 -25.17 36.22
C VAL A 103 -16.01 -23.75 36.79
N LEU A 104 -16.02 -22.73 35.93
CA LEU A 104 -16.08 -21.33 36.37
C LEU A 104 -17.44 -21.01 37.02
N SER A 105 -18.55 -21.55 36.49
CA SER A 105 -19.87 -21.41 37.10
C SER A 105 -19.95 -22.04 38.49
N GLU A 106 -19.44 -23.26 38.67
CA GLU A 106 -19.40 -23.92 39.99
C GLU A 106 -18.56 -23.12 41.01
N GLN A 107 -17.43 -22.55 40.57
CA GLN A 107 -16.59 -21.69 41.41
C GLN A 107 -17.30 -20.40 41.87
N VAL A 108 -18.18 -19.84 41.04
CA VAL A 108 -18.99 -18.66 41.41
C VAL A 108 -20.13 -19.06 42.34
N GLU A 109 -20.88 -20.12 42.02
CA GLU A 109 -21.98 -20.63 42.87
C GLU A 109 -21.53 -20.95 44.29
N ARG A 110 -20.36 -21.57 44.43
CA ARG A 110 -19.75 -21.85 45.74
C ARG A 110 -19.53 -20.58 46.57
N ARG A 111 -19.05 -19.49 45.94
CA ARG A 111 -18.81 -18.22 46.64
C ARG A 111 -20.10 -17.56 47.11
N VAL A 112 -21.15 -17.67 46.30
CA VAL A 112 -22.51 -17.21 46.67
C VAL A 112 -23.00 -17.99 47.88
N ALA A 113 -22.89 -19.32 47.85
CA ALA A 113 -23.32 -20.18 48.95
C ALA A 113 -22.55 -19.93 50.27
N GLU A 114 -21.27 -19.58 50.16
CA GLU A 114 -20.39 -19.30 51.31
C GLU A 114 -20.44 -17.83 51.80
N GLY A 115 -21.25 -16.96 51.18
CA GLY A 115 -21.43 -15.57 51.62
C GLY A 115 -20.22 -14.66 51.37
N ARG A 116 -19.42 -14.94 50.35
CA ARG A 116 -18.15 -14.25 50.08
C ARG A 116 -18.33 -12.99 49.21
N GLN A 117 -19.15 -12.02 49.66
CA GLN A 117 -19.55 -10.87 48.82
C GLN A 117 -18.37 -10.05 48.29
N ALA A 118 -17.33 -9.80 49.10
CA ALA A 118 -16.16 -9.04 48.65
C ALA A 118 -15.42 -9.72 47.48
N GLU A 119 -15.35 -11.06 47.47
CA GLU A 119 -14.76 -11.83 46.37
C GLU A 119 -15.62 -11.70 45.10
N ILE A 120 -16.95 -11.75 45.22
CA ILE A 120 -17.90 -11.61 44.10
C ILE A 120 -17.80 -10.19 43.49
N GLU A 121 -17.79 -9.14 44.30
CA GLU A 121 -17.72 -7.75 43.84
C GLU A 121 -16.38 -7.42 43.14
N ILE A 122 -15.28 -8.03 43.61
CA ILE A 122 -13.96 -7.94 42.98
C ILE A 122 -13.97 -8.69 41.65
N LEU A 123 -14.47 -9.93 41.64
CA LEU A 123 -14.57 -10.75 40.43
C LEU A 123 -15.41 -10.07 39.37
N ALA A 124 -16.60 -9.55 39.71
CA ALA A 124 -17.50 -8.87 38.77
C ALA A 124 -16.79 -7.75 38.00
N ARG A 125 -16.04 -6.88 38.69
CA ARG A 125 -15.36 -5.74 38.08
C ARG A 125 -14.15 -6.18 37.25
N ILE A 126 -13.34 -7.09 37.77
CA ILE A 126 -12.14 -7.57 37.07
C ILE A 126 -12.52 -8.40 35.84
N SER A 127 -13.52 -9.27 35.95
CA SER A 127 -13.97 -10.10 34.84
C SER A 127 -14.55 -9.25 33.71
N ILE A 128 -15.38 -8.25 34.05
CA ILE A 128 -15.94 -7.29 33.08
C ILE A 128 -14.86 -6.43 32.44
N ALA A 129 -13.84 -5.99 33.17
CA ALA A 129 -12.75 -5.20 32.58
C ALA A 129 -11.82 -6.05 31.72
N HIS A 130 -11.32 -7.16 32.28
CA HIS A 130 -10.22 -7.91 31.68
C HIS A 130 -10.64 -8.75 30.47
N GLN A 131 -11.92 -9.09 30.31
CA GLN A 131 -12.37 -9.77 29.09
C GLN A 131 -12.07 -8.97 27.81
N TRP A 132 -11.91 -7.65 27.89
CA TRP A 132 -11.46 -6.79 26.79
C TRP A 132 -10.06 -6.22 27.01
N GLY A 133 -9.22 -6.92 27.80
CA GLY A 133 -7.81 -6.60 28.01
C GLY A 133 -7.56 -5.38 28.91
N VAL A 134 -8.52 -5.02 29.76
CA VAL A 134 -8.41 -3.87 30.66
C VAL A 134 -8.15 -4.30 32.10
N ASP A 135 -7.07 -3.77 32.68
CA ASP A 135 -6.66 -4.04 34.06
C ASP A 135 -7.07 -2.90 35.01
N LEU A 136 -7.40 -3.24 36.26
CA LEU A 136 -7.94 -2.29 37.23
C LEU A 136 -6.90 -1.90 38.30
N PRO A 137 -6.72 -0.61 38.63
CA PRO A 137 -5.84 -0.22 39.73
C PRO A 137 -6.35 -0.72 41.09
N VAL A 138 -5.51 -1.46 41.83
CA VAL A 138 -5.87 -2.06 43.13
C VAL A 138 -6.47 -1.02 44.09
N ARG A 139 -5.85 0.17 44.16
CA ARG A 139 -6.26 1.24 45.09
C ARG A 139 -7.58 1.90 44.67
N ALA A 140 -7.82 2.07 43.37
CA ALA A 140 -9.07 2.64 42.88
C ALA A 140 -10.24 1.68 43.13
N LEU A 141 -10.02 0.38 42.88
CA LEU A 141 -10.99 -0.67 43.19
C LEU A 141 -11.29 -0.74 44.70
N GLN A 142 -10.26 -0.71 45.54
CA GLN A 142 -10.40 -0.72 46.99
C GLN A 142 -11.26 0.45 47.50
N GLN A 143 -10.96 1.67 47.03
CA GLN A 143 -11.69 2.87 47.41
C GLN A 143 -13.15 2.81 46.96
N GLN A 144 -13.40 2.32 45.74
CA GLN A 144 -14.76 2.17 45.21
C GLN A 144 -15.60 1.15 46.00
N LEU A 145 -14.99 0.04 46.44
CA LEU A 145 -15.65 -1.01 47.21
C LEU A 145 -15.74 -0.72 48.72
N GLY A 146 -15.04 0.30 49.21
CA GLY A 146 -14.99 0.61 50.64
C GLY A 146 -14.32 -0.46 51.50
N LEU A 147 -13.42 -1.27 50.92
CA LEU A 147 -12.78 -2.40 51.61
C LEU A 147 -11.57 -1.95 52.44
N GLY A 148 -11.46 -2.47 53.66
CA GLY A 148 -10.26 -2.35 54.48
C GLY A 148 -9.07 -3.13 53.88
N ASP A 149 -7.84 -2.76 54.24
CA ASP A 149 -6.62 -3.42 53.73
C ASP A 149 -6.58 -4.93 54.05
N THR A 150 -7.12 -5.34 55.20
CA THR A 150 -7.15 -6.75 55.61
C THR A 150 -8.14 -7.58 54.79
N ASP A 151 -9.33 -7.03 54.54
CA ASP A 151 -10.40 -7.72 53.80
C ASP A 151 -10.00 -7.86 52.32
N LEU A 152 -9.45 -6.79 51.74
CA LEU A 152 -8.93 -6.81 50.37
C LEU A 152 -7.81 -7.84 50.21
N ARG A 153 -6.84 -7.87 51.13
CA ARG A 153 -5.73 -8.84 51.07
C ARG A 153 -6.23 -10.28 51.15
N THR A 154 -7.20 -10.54 52.03
CA THR A 154 -7.78 -11.87 52.20
C THR A 154 -8.51 -12.33 50.95
N ALA A 155 -9.33 -11.45 50.35
CA ALA A 155 -10.04 -11.74 49.11
C ALA A 155 -9.08 -11.95 47.93
N LEU A 156 -8.12 -11.04 47.72
CA LEU A 156 -7.16 -11.14 46.62
C LEU A 156 -6.24 -12.36 46.71
N SER A 157 -5.79 -12.74 47.91
CA SER A 157 -5.00 -13.97 48.09
C SER A 157 -5.75 -15.17 47.54
N ARG A 158 -7.00 -15.38 47.99
CA ARG A 158 -7.82 -16.52 47.56
C ARG A 158 -8.15 -16.51 46.07
N LEU A 159 -8.44 -15.34 45.51
CA LEU A 159 -8.73 -15.20 44.08
C LEU A 159 -7.50 -15.46 43.19
N ALA A 160 -6.31 -15.07 43.65
CA ALA A 160 -5.06 -15.33 42.94
C ALA A 160 -4.66 -16.80 43.02
N ASP A 161 -4.79 -17.36 44.21
CA ASP A 161 -4.61 -18.77 44.52
C ASP A 161 -5.48 -19.67 43.62
N GLU A 162 -6.76 -19.31 43.42
CA GLU A 162 -7.70 -20.04 42.55
C GLU A 162 -7.55 -19.71 41.05
N HIS A 163 -6.50 -18.99 40.66
CA HIS A 163 -6.25 -18.65 39.25
C HIS A 163 -7.45 -17.90 38.60
N LEU A 164 -8.09 -17.01 39.37
CA LEU A 164 -9.18 -16.16 38.89
C LEU A 164 -8.71 -14.74 38.63
N VAL A 165 -7.77 -14.24 39.44
CA VAL A 165 -7.24 -12.88 39.38
C VAL A 165 -5.73 -12.90 39.47
N HIS A 166 -5.06 -11.98 38.81
CA HIS A 166 -3.62 -11.77 38.91
C HIS A 166 -3.32 -10.32 39.24
N GLU A 167 -2.47 -10.09 40.24
CA GLU A 167 -1.97 -8.76 40.61
C GLU A 167 -0.55 -8.58 40.08
N ARG A 168 -0.32 -7.49 39.36
CA ARG A 168 0.99 -7.11 38.86
C ARG A 168 1.18 -5.61 38.93
N ARG A 169 2.18 -5.16 39.72
CA ARG A 169 2.61 -3.74 39.80
C ARG A 169 1.46 -2.78 40.17
N GLY A 170 0.54 -3.20 41.04
CA GLY A 170 -0.60 -2.42 41.50
C GLY A 170 -1.82 -2.46 40.57
N LEU A 171 -1.81 -3.33 39.55
CA LEU A 171 -2.93 -3.58 38.64
C LEU A 171 -3.48 -4.99 38.85
N LEU A 172 -4.80 -5.12 38.78
CA LEU A 172 -5.54 -6.37 38.85
C LEU A 172 -6.08 -6.74 37.49
N SER A 173 -5.85 -7.97 37.10
CA SER A 173 -6.18 -8.55 35.81
C SER A 173 -6.80 -9.93 36.01
N GLY A 174 -7.53 -10.43 35.02
CA GLY A 174 -7.78 -11.87 34.92
C GLY A 174 -6.52 -12.59 34.44
N LEU A 175 -6.56 -13.92 34.40
CA LEU A 175 -5.45 -14.69 33.80
C LEU A 175 -5.49 -14.74 32.29
N HIS A 176 -6.70 -14.72 31.72
CA HIS A 176 -6.93 -14.82 30.30
C HIS A 176 -8.30 -14.21 29.96
N GLN A 177 -8.40 -13.52 28.83
CA GLN A 177 -9.60 -12.79 28.43
C GLN A 177 -10.83 -13.71 28.30
N LEU A 178 -10.66 -14.89 27.68
CA LEU A 178 -11.73 -15.90 27.56
C LEU A 178 -12.26 -16.39 28.92
N ARG A 179 -11.37 -16.57 29.91
CA ARG A 179 -11.78 -16.94 31.28
C ARG A 179 -12.56 -15.81 31.93
N SER A 180 -12.09 -14.58 31.76
CA SER A 180 -12.76 -13.38 32.27
C SER A 180 -14.16 -13.20 31.68
N ALA A 181 -14.36 -13.51 30.39
CA ALA A 181 -15.69 -13.48 29.77
C ALA A 181 -16.65 -14.49 30.43
N HIS A 182 -16.23 -15.74 30.57
CA HIS A 182 -17.04 -16.76 31.24
C HIS A 182 -17.30 -16.44 32.72
N LEU A 183 -16.32 -15.86 33.43
CA LEU A 183 -16.51 -15.40 34.80
C LEU A 183 -17.50 -14.23 34.88
N ALA A 184 -17.46 -13.30 33.93
CA ALA A 184 -18.43 -12.22 33.85
C ALA A 184 -19.86 -12.78 33.66
N ASP A 185 -20.05 -13.72 32.73
CA ASP A 185 -21.34 -14.39 32.54
C ASP A 185 -21.81 -15.09 33.83
N ALA A 186 -20.92 -15.88 34.46
CA ALA A 186 -21.25 -16.64 35.66
C ALA A 186 -21.63 -15.74 36.85
N VAL A 187 -20.89 -14.63 37.06
CA VAL A 187 -21.16 -13.69 38.15
C VAL A 187 -22.48 -12.95 37.96
N HIS A 188 -22.79 -12.52 36.73
CA HIS A 188 -24.02 -11.76 36.46
C HIS A 188 -25.26 -12.65 36.23
N ALA A 189 -25.08 -13.96 36.08
CA ALA A 189 -26.19 -14.92 36.04
C ALA A 189 -26.92 -15.06 37.39
N ILE A 190 -26.27 -14.69 38.51
CA ILE A 190 -26.81 -14.79 39.86
C ILE A 190 -26.75 -13.41 40.55
N PRO A 191 -27.60 -12.44 40.15
CA PRO A 191 -27.56 -11.10 40.74
C PRO A 191 -27.97 -11.08 42.22
N PRO A 192 -27.45 -10.15 43.04
CA PRO A 192 -26.46 -9.11 42.74
C PRO A 192 -25.01 -9.62 42.64
N PRO A 193 -24.12 -8.99 41.84
CA PRO A 193 -24.24 -7.65 41.23
C PRO A 193 -24.95 -7.62 39.85
N ILE A 194 -25.52 -6.46 39.49
CA ILE A 194 -26.18 -6.22 38.20
C ILE A 194 -25.14 -5.72 37.17
N LEU A 195 -25.28 -6.16 35.91
CA LEU A 195 -24.32 -5.90 34.85
C LEU A 195 -24.13 -4.40 34.54
N ASP A 196 -25.21 -3.64 34.42
CA ASP A 196 -25.16 -2.20 34.11
C ASP A 196 -24.46 -1.42 35.23
N GLU A 197 -24.80 -1.69 36.50
CA GLU A 197 -24.13 -1.12 37.67
C GLU A 197 -22.63 -1.45 37.69
N THR A 198 -22.26 -2.69 37.34
CA THR A 198 -20.86 -3.13 37.29
C THR A 198 -20.10 -2.43 36.17
N VAL A 199 -20.66 -2.33 34.97
CA VAL A 199 -20.07 -1.61 33.83
C VAL A 199 -19.84 -0.13 34.18
N LEU A 200 -20.86 0.54 34.73
CA LEU A 200 -20.75 1.94 35.15
C LEU A 200 -19.70 2.14 36.26
N ALA A 201 -19.61 1.20 37.20
CA ALA A 201 -18.60 1.23 38.25
C ALA A 201 -17.19 1.09 37.66
N VAL A 202 -16.98 0.15 36.74
CA VAL A 202 -15.69 -0.03 36.07
C VAL A 202 -15.29 1.24 35.31
N MET A 203 -16.19 1.82 34.51
CA MET A 203 -15.92 3.04 33.73
C MET A 203 -15.33 4.18 34.57
N ARG A 204 -15.80 4.36 35.81
CA ARG A 204 -15.38 5.46 36.71
C ARG A 204 -13.92 5.37 37.15
N ILE A 205 -13.34 4.16 37.19
CA ILE A 205 -11.98 3.90 37.67
C ILE A 205 -10.97 3.67 36.54
N LEU A 206 -11.42 3.62 35.29
CA LEU A 206 -10.53 3.44 34.13
C LEU A 206 -9.69 4.69 33.84
N THR A 207 -8.52 4.47 33.26
CA THR A 207 -7.70 5.53 32.66
C THR A 207 -8.14 5.86 31.24
N ASP A 208 -7.77 7.03 30.72
CA ASP A 208 -8.14 7.50 29.38
C ASP A 208 -7.86 6.49 28.26
N SER A 209 -6.72 5.80 28.31
CA SER A 209 -6.34 4.79 27.31
C SER A 209 -7.13 3.48 27.40
N GLN A 210 -7.74 3.21 28.54
CA GLN A 210 -8.51 1.97 28.78
C GLN A 210 -9.98 2.12 28.38
N LEU A 211 -10.48 3.34 28.24
CA LEU A 211 -11.88 3.59 27.87
C LEU A 211 -12.22 3.04 26.48
N GLN A 212 -11.34 3.20 25.49
CA GLN A 212 -11.62 2.74 24.12
C GLN A 212 -11.91 1.22 24.04
N PRO A 213 -10.96 0.33 24.41
CA PRO A 213 -11.20 -1.12 24.31
C PRO A 213 -12.39 -1.58 25.14
N PHE A 214 -12.57 -0.99 26.34
CA PHE A 214 -13.69 -1.31 27.22
C PHE A 214 -15.04 -0.96 26.59
N ILE A 215 -15.22 0.28 26.12
CA ILE A 215 -16.48 0.74 25.53
C ILE A 215 -16.80 0.00 24.24
N ALA A 216 -15.78 -0.24 23.40
CA ALA A 216 -15.96 -0.99 22.16
C ALA A 216 -16.41 -2.43 22.44
N GLY A 217 -15.82 -3.09 23.44
CA GLY A 217 -16.20 -4.43 23.87
C GLY A 217 -17.63 -4.48 24.44
N VAL A 218 -17.90 -3.68 25.48
CA VAL A 218 -19.21 -3.64 26.16
C VAL A 218 -20.37 -3.43 25.19
N LEU A 219 -20.28 -2.42 24.31
CA LEU A 219 -21.40 -2.06 23.43
C LEU A 219 -21.50 -2.98 22.19
N THR A 220 -20.43 -3.72 21.87
CA THR A 220 -20.48 -4.77 20.86
C THR A 220 -21.25 -5.98 21.39
N GLU A 221 -20.98 -6.41 22.62
CA GLU A 221 -21.60 -7.61 23.22
C GLU A 221 -22.97 -7.33 23.86
N HIS A 222 -23.17 -6.14 24.43
CA HIS A 222 -24.40 -5.76 25.13
C HIS A 222 -25.03 -4.47 24.57
N PRO A 223 -25.66 -4.50 23.37
CA PRO A 223 -26.31 -3.33 22.77
C PRO A 223 -27.41 -2.68 23.61
N VAL A 224 -28.00 -3.42 24.56
CA VAL A 224 -29.02 -2.90 25.48
C VAL A 224 -28.47 -1.80 26.40
N LEU A 225 -27.15 -1.74 26.60
CA LEU A 225 -26.50 -0.78 27.47
C LEU A 225 -26.21 0.57 26.79
N ASP A 226 -26.48 0.72 25.49
CA ASP A 226 -26.18 1.94 24.72
C ASP A 226 -26.62 3.22 25.42
N PRO A 227 -27.88 3.39 25.87
CA PRO A 227 -28.33 4.67 26.44
C PRO A 227 -27.61 5.01 27.75
N VAL A 228 -27.48 4.02 28.63
CA VAL A 228 -26.90 4.17 29.97
C VAL A 228 -25.41 4.48 29.90
N VAL A 229 -24.68 3.78 29.01
CA VAL A 229 -23.25 4.02 28.79
C VAL A 229 -23.02 5.39 28.15
N LEU A 230 -23.81 5.79 27.15
CA LEU A 230 -23.68 7.10 26.51
C LEU A 230 -23.93 8.26 27.48
N ASP A 231 -24.95 8.13 28.35
CA ASP A 231 -25.26 9.15 29.35
C ASP A 231 -24.13 9.26 30.39
N GLN A 232 -23.57 8.12 30.86
CA GLN A 232 -22.42 8.14 31.77
C GLN A 232 -21.17 8.72 31.09
N LEU A 233 -20.89 8.39 29.82
CA LEU A 233 -19.76 8.94 29.07
C LEU A 233 -19.85 10.47 28.95
N ALA A 234 -21.04 11.00 28.66
CA ALA A 234 -21.25 12.45 28.60
C ALA A 234 -20.95 13.14 29.94
N VAL A 235 -21.33 12.51 31.05
CA VAL A 235 -21.02 13.00 32.41
C VAL A 235 -19.51 12.93 32.70
N GLU A 236 -18.87 11.78 32.46
CA GLU A 236 -17.45 11.57 32.75
C GLU A 236 -16.55 12.51 31.94
N LEU A 237 -16.78 12.60 30.63
CA LEU A 237 -16.02 13.48 29.74
C LEU A 237 -16.29 14.96 30.02
N GLY A 238 -17.49 15.31 30.51
CA GLY A 238 -17.81 16.67 30.96
C GLY A 238 -17.10 17.06 32.26
N GLN A 239 -16.96 16.12 33.21
CA GLN A 239 -16.27 16.35 34.48
C GLN A 239 -14.75 16.34 34.34
N ARG A 240 -14.22 15.50 33.44
CA ARG A 240 -12.79 15.33 33.18
C ARG A 240 -12.51 15.44 31.67
N PRO A 241 -12.53 16.67 31.11
CA PRO A 241 -12.25 16.86 29.69
C PRO A 241 -10.85 16.36 29.34
N SER A 242 -10.77 15.43 28.39
CA SER A 242 -9.52 14.89 27.88
C SER A 242 -9.67 14.63 26.39
N VAL A 243 -8.76 15.18 25.59
CA VAL A 243 -8.73 14.97 24.13
C VAL A 243 -8.48 13.51 23.82
N LYS A 244 -7.55 12.87 24.53
CA LYS A 244 -7.23 11.44 24.40
C LYS A 244 -8.44 10.55 24.73
N ALA A 245 -9.09 10.78 25.88
CA ALA A 245 -10.26 10.00 26.30
C ALA A 245 -11.42 10.16 25.32
N THR A 246 -11.74 11.41 24.94
CA THR A 246 -12.86 11.69 24.04
C THR A 246 -12.62 11.10 22.65
N THR A 247 -11.41 11.24 22.11
CA THR A 247 -11.04 10.65 20.81
C THR A 247 -11.16 9.13 20.84
N GLY A 248 -10.63 8.48 21.89
CA GLY A 248 -10.71 7.03 22.05
C GLY A 248 -12.15 6.53 22.20
N VAL A 249 -12.99 7.22 22.96
CA VAL A 249 -14.42 6.88 23.12
C VAL A 249 -15.17 7.05 21.80
N LEU A 250 -15.00 8.19 21.09
CA LEU A 250 -15.65 8.39 19.80
C LEU A 250 -15.20 7.36 18.76
N GLN A 251 -13.93 6.96 18.78
CA GLN A 251 -13.44 5.86 17.97
C GLN A 251 -14.09 4.53 18.35
N ALA A 252 -14.19 4.20 19.65
CA ALA A 252 -14.88 3.00 20.12
C ALA A 252 -16.31 2.92 19.59
N LEU A 253 -17.07 4.03 19.66
CA LEU A 253 -18.44 4.07 19.15
C LEU A 253 -18.51 3.86 17.64
N ARG A 254 -17.56 4.43 16.87
CA ARG A 254 -17.46 4.16 15.42
C ARG A 254 -17.18 2.69 15.13
N LEU A 255 -16.30 2.05 15.90
CA LEU A 255 -15.98 0.63 15.76
C LEU A 255 -17.22 -0.24 16.03
N VAL A 256 -17.98 0.06 17.09
CA VAL A 256 -19.24 -0.62 17.44
C VAL A 256 -20.27 -0.44 16.33
N ASP A 257 -20.46 0.79 15.84
CA ASP A 257 -21.41 1.08 14.76
C ASP A 257 -21.06 0.27 13.50
N VAL A 258 -19.79 0.26 13.09
CA VAL A 258 -19.33 -0.51 11.93
C VAL A 258 -19.48 -2.01 12.14
N ASN A 259 -19.21 -2.52 13.33
CA ASN A 259 -19.38 -3.94 13.63
C ASN A 259 -20.86 -4.35 13.49
N ARG A 260 -21.79 -3.49 13.91
CA ARG A 260 -23.24 -3.71 13.70
C ARG A 260 -23.61 -3.63 12.22
N THR A 261 -23.08 -2.65 11.47
CA THR A 261 -23.29 -2.55 10.02
C THR A 261 -22.72 -3.75 9.26
N ALA A 262 -21.64 -4.37 9.73
CA ALA A 262 -21.06 -5.54 9.10
C ALA A 262 -22.04 -6.72 9.03
N ALA A 263 -22.92 -6.89 10.02
CA ALA A 263 -23.99 -7.88 9.96
C ALA A 263 -24.98 -7.61 8.81
N ASP A 264 -25.25 -6.35 8.49
CA ASP A 264 -26.13 -5.95 7.39
C ASP A 264 -25.46 -6.15 6.03
N TRP A 265 -24.16 -5.88 5.95
CA TRP A 265 -23.35 -6.20 4.78
C TRP A 265 -23.36 -7.70 4.52
N LEU A 266 -23.19 -8.54 5.55
CA LEU A 266 -23.25 -9.99 5.42
C LEU A 266 -24.60 -10.45 4.84
N ARG A 267 -25.72 -9.94 5.38
CA ARG A 267 -27.06 -10.25 4.85
C ARG A 267 -27.20 -9.84 3.38
N THR A 268 -26.62 -8.70 2.99
CA THR A 268 -26.62 -8.22 1.61
C THR A 268 -25.80 -9.14 0.70
N LEU A 269 -24.59 -9.50 1.13
CA LEU A 269 -23.70 -10.41 0.40
C LEU A 269 -24.33 -11.80 0.24
N ASP A 270 -24.97 -12.34 1.29
CA ASP A 270 -25.68 -13.62 1.25
C ASP A 270 -26.86 -13.60 0.27
N ARG A 271 -27.65 -12.52 0.27
CA ARG A 271 -28.79 -12.37 -0.64
C ARG A 271 -28.35 -12.31 -2.11
N HIS A 272 -27.25 -11.62 -2.40
CA HIS A 272 -26.64 -11.59 -3.74
C HIS A 272 -25.78 -12.83 -4.04
N ARG A 273 -25.70 -13.79 -3.12
CA ARG A 273 -24.95 -15.06 -3.24
C ARG A 273 -23.47 -14.84 -3.55
N ILE A 274 -22.86 -13.82 -2.93
CA ILE A 274 -21.44 -13.55 -3.09
C ILE A 274 -20.63 -14.64 -2.37
N PRO A 275 -19.76 -15.39 -3.09
CA PRO A 275 -18.92 -16.41 -2.48
C PRO A 275 -18.01 -15.84 -1.39
N PRO A 276 -17.74 -16.58 -0.30
CA PRO A 276 -16.88 -16.13 0.81
C PRO A 276 -15.59 -15.45 0.35
N ALA A 277 -14.89 -16.06 -0.59
CA ALA A 277 -13.63 -15.54 -1.11
C ALA A 277 -13.72 -14.17 -1.82
N LEU A 278 -14.89 -13.81 -2.35
CA LEU A 278 -15.10 -12.53 -3.04
C LEU A 278 -15.73 -11.47 -2.13
N ARG A 279 -16.23 -11.84 -0.95
CA ARG A 279 -16.91 -10.91 -0.03
C ARG A 279 -16.02 -9.75 0.37
N ARG A 280 -14.76 -10.04 0.70
CA ARG A 280 -13.79 -9.02 1.09
C ARG A 280 -13.54 -8.00 -0.01
N THR A 281 -13.21 -8.46 -1.21
CA THR A 281 -12.95 -7.59 -2.37
C THR A 281 -14.20 -6.81 -2.76
N THR A 282 -15.38 -7.44 -2.68
CA THR A 282 -16.68 -6.77 -2.89
C THR A 282 -16.88 -5.62 -1.90
N LEU A 283 -16.57 -5.86 -0.60
CA LEU A 283 -16.63 -4.82 0.43
C LEU A 283 -15.60 -3.72 0.19
N GLN A 284 -14.36 -4.05 -0.17
CA GLN A 284 -13.34 -3.05 -0.52
C GLN A 284 -13.83 -2.10 -1.61
N PHE A 285 -14.41 -2.64 -2.69
CA PHE A 285 -14.99 -1.81 -3.75
C PHE A 285 -16.24 -1.04 -3.29
N ALA A 286 -17.05 -1.60 -2.40
CA ALA A 286 -18.22 -0.92 -1.87
C ALA A 286 -17.86 0.26 -0.95
N LEU A 287 -16.80 0.13 -0.14
CA LEU A 287 -16.39 1.11 0.86
C LEU A 287 -15.48 2.22 0.32
N VAL A 288 -15.01 2.09 -0.92
CA VAL A 288 -14.24 3.12 -1.63
C VAL A 288 -15.17 3.80 -2.63
N ASP A 289 -15.25 5.14 -2.61
CA ASP A 289 -15.99 5.85 -3.65
C ASP A 289 -15.23 5.78 -4.98
N GLY A 290 -15.95 5.44 -6.04
CA GLY A 290 -15.42 5.36 -7.39
C GLY A 290 -16.43 4.71 -8.33
N ASP A 291 -16.24 4.94 -9.62
CA ASP A 291 -17.07 4.32 -10.65
C ASP A 291 -16.96 2.79 -10.61
N LEU A 292 -18.07 2.11 -10.88
CA LEU A 292 -18.08 0.66 -10.98
C LEU A 292 -17.24 0.22 -12.18
N LEU A 293 -16.43 -0.81 -11.98
CA LEU A 293 -15.68 -1.41 -13.08
C LEU A 293 -16.66 -2.07 -14.07
N PRO A 294 -16.56 -1.79 -15.38
CA PRO A 294 -17.53 -2.26 -16.37
C PRO A 294 -17.56 -3.79 -16.57
N GLN A 295 -16.57 -4.51 -16.04
CA GLN A 295 -16.37 -5.95 -16.23
C GLN A 295 -16.82 -6.78 -15.01
N LEU A 296 -17.40 -6.17 -13.98
CA LEU A 296 -17.86 -6.89 -12.79
C LEU A 296 -19.03 -7.81 -13.10
N LYS A 297 -19.09 -8.96 -12.41
CA LYS A 297 -20.28 -9.83 -12.47
C LYS A 297 -21.51 -9.06 -11.94
N PRO A 298 -22.70 -9.20 -12.55
CA PRO A 298 -23.88 -8.41 -12.17
C PRO A 298 -24.26 -8.49 -10.69
N GLU A 299 -24.05 -9.64 -10.07
CA GLU A 299 -24.38 -9.86 -8.66
C GLU A 299 -23.44 -9.06 -7.74
N ILE A 300 -22.15 -8.98 -8.10
CA ILE A 300 -21.15 -8.17 -7.39
C ILE A 300 -21.48 -6.68 -7.54
N ALA A 301 -21.77 -6.23 -8.76
CA ALA A 301 -22.12 -4.83 -9.01
C ALA A 301 -23.41 -4.41 -8.27
N ALA A 302 -24.41 -5.29 -8.23
CA ALA A 302 -25.64 -5.06 -7.47
C ALA A 302 -25.39 -5.00 -5.96
N ALA A 303 -24.59 -5.92 -5.42
CA ALA A 303 -24.20 -5.91 -4.01
C ALA A 303 -23.45 -4.63 -3.63
N ILE A 304 -22.47 -4.21 -4.45
CA ILE A 304 -21.73 -2.95 -4.23
C ILE A 304 -22.67 -1.75 -4.19
N THR A 305 -23.60 -1.68 -5.16
CA THR A 305 -24.56 -0.57 -5.26
C THR A 305 -25.48 -0.51 -4.04
N GLU A 306 -25.99 -1.66 -3.60
CA GLU A 306 -26.87 -1.72 -2.44
C GLU A 306 -26.13 -1.40 -1.13
N ILE A 307 -24.91 -1.89 -0.95
CA ILE A 307 -24.08 -1.56 0.22
C ILE A 307 -23.80 -0.06 0.23
N ARG A 308 -23.39 0.55 -0.89
CA ARG A 308 -23.16 2.00 -0.99
C ARG A 308 -24.42 2.82 -0.71
N ALA A 309 -25.59 2.36 -1.15
CA ALA A 309 -26.85 3.05 -0.91
C ALA A 309 -27.31 2.97 0.56
N ALA A 310 -27.03 1.85 1.24
CA ALA A 310 -27.31 1.69 2.67
C ALA A 310 -26.26 2.39 3.55
N ASP A 311 -25.03 2.52 3.06
CA ASP A 311 -23.89 3.14 3.74
C ASP A 311 -23.94 4.68 3.70
N THR A 312 -25.06 5.26 4.12
CA THR A 312 -25.21 6.71 4.25
C THR A 312 -24.53 7.26 5.51
N SER A 313 -23.22 7.02 5.64
CA SER A 313 -22.27 7.78 6.50
C SER A 313 -22.61 7.92 7.99
N GLY A 314 -23.49 7.10 8.54
CA GLY A 314 -23.91 7.18 9.93
C GLY A 314 -23.00 6.40 10.85
N SER A 315 -22.46 7.05 11.87
CA SER A 315 -22.06 6.39 13.13
C SER A 315 -23.06 6.87 14.19
N PRO A 316 -24.23 6.23 14.32
CA PRO A 316 -25.33 6.74 15.14
C PRO A 316 -24.96 6.87 16.61
N LEU A 317 -24.22 5.92 17.20
CA LEU A 317 -23.78 6.03 18.59
C LEU A 317 -22.80 7.19 18.77
N ARG A 318 -21.83 7.31 17.87
CA ARG A 318 -20.88 8.44 17.86
C ARG A 318 -21.61 9.77 17.74
N ASN A 319 -22.56 9.88 16.81
CA ASN A 319 -23.35 11.10 16.60
C ASN A 319 -24.17 11.44 17.86
N ALA A 320 -24.77 10.44 18.50
CA ALA A 320 -25.56 10.63 19.71
C ALA A 320 -24.72 11.08 20.92
N LEU A 321 -23.44 10.67 21.01
CA LEU A 321 -22.52 11.21 22.02
C LEU A 321 -22.09 12.64 21.70
N VAL A 322 -21.74 12.92 20.43
CA VAL A 322 -21.37 14.26 19.95
C VAL A 322 -22.48 15.27 20.24
N GLU A 323 -23.74 14.89 20.04
CA GLU A 323 -24.90 15.72 20.37
C GLU A 323 -25.02 15.99 21.88
N ARG A 324 -24.83 14.97 22.73
CA ARG A 324 -24.85 15.10 24.21
C ARG A 324 -23.74 15.99 24.75
N LEU A 325 -22.52 15.85 24.21
CA LEU A 325 -21.38 16.71 24.57
C LEU A 325 -21.61 18.16 24.12
N GLY A 326 -22.21 18.31 22.95
CA GLY A 326 -22.52 19.60 22.35
C GLY A 326 -21.30 20.31 21.77
N LYS A 327 -21.58 21.33 20.94
CA LYS A 327 -20.56 22.10 20.20
C LYS A 327 -19.53 22.77 21.12
N ALA A 328 -19.95 23.25 22.29
CA ALA A 328 -19.08 23.96 23.23
C ALA A 328 -17.98 23.06 23.82
N ALA A 329 -18.32 21.81 24.17
CA ALA A 329 -17.34 20.86 24.68
C ALA A 329 -16.33 20.46 23.60
N ILE A 330 -16.78 20.28 22.35
CA ILE A 330 -15.88 19.97 21.22
C ILE A 330 -14.96 21.15 20.90
N CYS A 331 -15.47 22.39 20.91
CA CYS A 331 -14.61 23.58 20.80
C CYS A 331 -13.56 23.63 21.90
N LEU A 332 -13.93 23.32 23.15
CA LEU A 332 -13.00 23.29 24.28
C LEU A 332 -11.91 22.23 24.07
N LEU A 333 -12.27 21.02 23.63
CA LEU A 333 -11.31 19.96 23.34
C LEU A 333 -10.36 20.35 22.21
N LEU A 334 -10.88 20.91 21.11
CA LEU A 334 -10.05 21.41 20.03
C LEU A 334 -9.10 22.50 20.53
N SER A 335 -9.57 23.42 21.38
CA SER A 335 -8.72 24.49 21.93
C SER A 335 -7.54 23.97 22.75
N GLN A 336 -7.61 22.75 23.29
CA GLN A 336 -6.55 22.13 24.09
C GLN A 336 -5.51 21.37 23.25
N CYS A 337 -5.75 21.15 21.95
CA CYS A 337 -4.82 20.42 21.10
C CYS A 337 -3.55 21.25 20.84
N GLU A 338 -2.40 20.75 21.29
CA GLU A 338 -1.09 21.37 21.06
C GLU A 338 -0.32 20.72 19.91
N GLU A 339 -0.68 19.48 19.54
CA GLU A 339 0.01 18.70 18.52
C GLU A 339 -0.86 18.45 17.27
N PRO A 340 -0.27 18.48 16.05
CA PRO A 340 -1.02 18.27 14.81
C PRO A 340 -1.73 16.91 14.79
N VAL A 341 -1.02 15.85 15.18
CA VAL A 341 -1.53 14.47 15.18
C VAL A 341 -2.73 14.31 16.12
N GLU A 342 -2.69 14.94 17.30
CA GLU A 342 -3.80 14.90 18.26
C GLU A 342 -5.04 15.57 17.67
N SER A 343 -4.89 16.77 17.09
CA SER A 343 -6.01 17.48 16.46
C SER A 343 -6.60 16.73 15.26
N GLN A 344 -5.75 16.13 14.41
CA GLN A 344 -6.18 15.31 13.27
C GLN A 344 -6.98 14.10 13.73
N ARG A 345 -6.52 13.40 14.78
CA ARG A 345 -7.26 12.24 15.34
C ARG A 345 -8.62 12.64 15.89
N LEU A 346 -8.71 13.74 16.62
CA LEU A 346 -9.98 14.26 17.11
C LEU A 346 -10.93 14.65 15.96
N LEU A 347 -10.43 15.33 14.92
CA LEU A 347 -11.23 15.68 13.75
C LEU A 347 -11.67 14.45 12.93
N ALA A 348 -10.80 13.44 12.83
CA ALA A 348 -11.08 12.22 12.08
C ALA A 348 -12.24 11.41 12.68
N VAL A 349 -12.38 11.38 14.00
CA VAL A 349 -13.52 10.71 14.67
C VAL A 349 -14.83 11.49 14.56
N LEU A 350 -14.79 12.73 14.07
CA LEU A 350 -15.95 13.58 13.79
C LEU A 350 -16.41 13.52 12.32
N ALA A 351 -15.76 12.72 11.47
CA ALA A 351 -16.12 12.56 10.06
C ALA A 351 -17.60 12.21 9.86
N GLY A 352 -18.32 12.96 9.01
CA GLY A 352 -19.74 12.75 8.71
C GLY A 352 -20.74 13.22 9.80
N THR A 353 -20.29 13.88 10.87
CA THR A 353 -21.20 14.43 11.90
C THR A 353 -22.00 15.64 11.40
N GLY A 354 -21.53 16.34 10.36
CA GLY A 354 -22.09 17.62 9.96
C GLY A 354 -21.86 18.73 11.00
N LEU A 355 -20.86 18.56 11.88
CA LEU A 355 -20.55 19.50 12.94
C LEU A 355 -20.26 20.89 12.36
N ASP A 356 -20.97 21.89 12.87
CA ASP A 356 -20.73 23.30 12.59
C ASP A 356 -20.40 24.01 13.90
N LEU A 357 -19.23 24.61 13.97
CA LEU A 357 -18.73 25.32 15.15
C LEU A 357 -19.10 26.81 15.13
N ALA A 358 -20.19 27.23 14.48
CA ALA A 358 -20.66 28.61 14.51
C ALA A 358 -20.52 29.27 15.89
N GLY A 359 -19.71 30.35 15.96
CA GLY A 359 -19.38 31.08 17.19
C GLY A 359 -18.13 30.58 17.96
N GLY A 360 -17.65 29.38 17.68
CA GLY A 360 -16.42 28.76 18.20
C GLY A 360 -15.08 29.39 17.79
N PRO A 361 -14.92 30.04 16.62
CA PRO A 361 -13.64 30.60 16.20
C PRO A 361 -12.99 31.58 17.19
N LYS A 362 -13.79 32.31 17.98
CA LYS A 362 -13.25 33.20 19.02
C LYS A 362 -12.54 32.45 20.15
N VAL A 363 -13.05 31.29 20.53
CA VAL A 363 -12.43 30.44 21.58
C VAL A 363 -11.16 29.79 21.05
N LEU A 364 -11.14 29.43 19.77
CA LEU A 364 -10.01 28.78 19.15
C LEU A 364 -8.87 29.74 18.80
N ALA A 365 -9.15 30.99 18.42
CA ALA A 365 -8.15 31.95 17.95
C ALA A 365 -7.00 32.17 18.95
N ASP A 366 -7.31 32.33 20.24
CA ASP A 366 -6.32 32.57 21.30
C ASP A 366 -5.83 31.28 21.99
N SER A 367 -6.19 30.11 21.45
CA SER A 367 -5.87 28.80 22.03
C SER A 367 -4.59 28.19 21.44
N PRO A 368 -3.98 27.21 22.11
CA PRO A 368 -2.89 26.41 21.54
C PRO A 368 -3.19 25.90 20.11
N PHE A 369 -4.41 25.46 19.86
CA PHE A 369 -4.80 24.98 18.53
C PHE A 369 -4.89 26.09 17.48
N GLY A 370 -5.36 27.28 17.85
CA GLY A 370 -5.33 28.44 16.94
C GLY A 370 -3.90 28.84 16.57
N GLN A 371 -3.00 28.83 17.56
CA GLN A 371 -1.57 29.08 17.35
C GLN A 371 -0.93 27.99 16.48
N LEU A 372 -1.31 26.73 16.68
CA LEU A 372 -0.90 25.60 15.86
C LEU A 372 -1.34 25.78 14.41
N LEU A 373 -2.60 26.12 14.14
CA LEU A 373 -3.09 26.35 12.78
C LEU A 373 -2.37 27.53 12.11
N ALA A 374 -2.12 28.61 12.85
CA ALA A 374 -1.44 29.78 12.33
C ALA A 374 0.05 29.52 12.01
N SER A 375 0.72 28.63 12.75
CA SER A 375 2.16 28.37 12.62
C SER A 375 2.51 27.06 11.91
N ALA A 376 1.54 26.18 11.67
CA ALA A 376 1.77 24.87 11.07
C ALA A 376 2.36 24.97 9.66
N PRO A 377 3.35 24.12 9.31
CA PRO A 377 3.74 23.89 7.93
C PRO A 377 2.53 23.52 7.07
N VAL A 378 2.54 23.96 5.81
CA VAL A 378 1.38 23.84 4.92
C VAL A 378 0.94 22.39 4.67
N ASP A 379 1.85 21.41 4.74
CA ASP A 379 1.52 19.98 4.67
C ASP A 379 0.61 19.56 5.81
N LEU A 380 1.03 19.88 7.05
CA LEU A 380 0.30 19.52 8.26
C LEU A 380 -1.03 20.28 8.34
N LEU A 381 -1.03 21.56 7.93
CA LEU A 381 -2.26 22.34 7.81
C LEU A 381 -3.21 21.71 6.78
N GLY A 382 -2.71 21.31 5.62
CA GLY A 382 -3.48 20.62 4.58
C GLY A 382 -4.10 19.33 5.11
N ASP A 383 -3.35 18.50 5.84
CA ASP A 383 -3.88 17.27 6.42
C ASP A 383 -4.94 17.54 7.51
N ILE A 384 -4.77 18.58 8.34
CA ILE A 384 -5.77 19.02 9.32
C ILE A 384 -7.05 19.50 8.63
N LEU A 385 -6.93 20.39 7.63
CA LEU A 385 -8.07 20.97 6.91
C LEU A 385 -8.81 19.91 6.10
N SER A 386 -8.08 19.03 5.42
CA SER A 386 -8.65 17.90 4.68
C SER A 386 -9.40 16.95 5.63
N THR A 387 -8.85 16.68 6.81
CA THR A 387 -9.52 15.87 7.84
C THR A 387 -10.75 16.58 8.42
N ALA A 388 -10.67 17.87 8.74
CA ALA A 388 -11.81 18.67 9.19
C ALA A 388 -12.95 18.69 8.16
N ARG A 389 -12.60 18.74 6.87
CA ARG A 389 -13.58 18.74 5.77
C ARG A 389 -14.41 17.46 5.73
N THR A 390 -13.86 16.34 6.20
CA THR A 390 -14.61 15.08 6.33
C THR A 390 -15.70 15.16 7.41
N ALA A 391 -15.50 15.99 8.45
CA ALA A 391 -16.52 16.24 9.46
C ALA A 391 -17.60 17.19 8.91
N SER A 392 -17.18 18.32 8.33
CA SER A 392 -18.03 19.20 7.50
C SER A 392 -17.19 20.20 6.69
N VAL A 393 -17.70 20.62 5.52
CA VAL A 393 -17.07 21.69 4.72
C VAL A 393 -17.00 23.02 5.48
N PRO A 394 -18.08 23.50 6.14
CA PRO A 394 -18.06 24.76 6.87
C PRO A 394 -17.02 24.78 8.01
N LEU A 395 -16.80 23.66 8.69
CA LEU A 395 -15.77 23.57 9.72
C LEU A 395 -14.38 23.81 9.12
N ALA A 396 -14.04 23.13 8.02
CA ALA A 396 -12.74 23.30 7.38
C ALA A 396 -12.52 24.73 6.88
N GLU A 397 -13.54 25.37 6.32
CA GLU A 397 -13.48 26.78 5.92
C GLU A 397 -13.23 27.71 7.13
N GLN A 398 -13.92 27.47 8.26
CA GLN A 398 -13.68 28.23 9.50
C GLN A 398 -12.25 28.03 10.04
N LEU A 399 -11.72 26.81 10.00
CA LEU A 399 -10.34 26.54 10.42
C LEU A 399 -9.31 27.17 9.48
N LEU A 400 -9.59 27.21 8.17
CA LEU A 400 -8.75 27.94 7.20
C LEU A 400 -8.70 29.43 7.53
N GLN A 401 -9.83 30.04 7.88
CA GLN A 401 -9.84 31.45 8.31
C GLN A 401 -9.02 31.68 9.58
N LEU A 402 -9.05 30.75 10.54
CA LEU A 402 -8.21 30.81 11.74
C LEU A 402 -6.72 30.65 11.43
N ALA A 403 -6.37 29.84 10.43
CA ALA A 403 -5.00 29.67 9.97
C ALA A 403 -4.44 30.90 9.24
N GLY A 404 -5.26 31.93 8.99
CA GLY A 404 -4.90 33.17 8.31
C GLY A 404 -5.49 33.34 6.91
N GLY A 405 -6.42 32.47 6.50
CA GLY A 405 -7.22 32.61 5.29
C GLY A 405 -6.59 32.01 4.02
N GLU A 406 -7.37 32.10 2.93
CA GLU A 406 -7.00 31.57 1.60
C GLU A 406 -5.69 32.19 1.07
N GLU A 407 -5.55 33.52 1.19
CA GLU A 407 -4.42 34.29 0.67
C GLU A 407 -3.09 33.86 1.31
N ARG A 408 -3.03 33.77 2.65
CA ARG A 408 -1.84 33.31 3.38
C ARG A 408 -1.41 31.91 2.94
N VAL A 409 -2.35 31.00 2.74
CA VAL A 409 -2.06 29.62 2.30
C VAL A 409 -1.48 29.61 0.89
N LEU A 410 -2.10 30.33 -0.03
CA LEU A 410 -1.61 30.47 -1.41
C LEU A 410 -0.20 31.09 -1.41
N ASP A 411 0.02 32.17 -0.69
CA ASP A 411 1.33 32.83 -0.55
C ASP A 411 2.37 31.88 0.03
N THR A 412 2.01 31.08 1.03
CA THR A 412 2.91 30.08 1.64
C THR A 412 3.29 28.98 0.64
N LEU A 413 2.34 28.53 -0.18
CA LEU A 413 2.58 27.53 -1.23
C LEU A 413 3.49 28.09 -2.34
N VAL A 414 3.26 29.34 -2.75
CA VAL A 414 4.10 30.07 -3.71
C VAL A 414 5.50 30.30 -3.14
N ALA A 415 5.62 30.62 -1.87
CA ALA A 415 6.92 30.77 -1.20
C ALA A 415 7.63 29.42 -1.05
N ARG A 416 6.91 28.32 -0.83
CA ARG A 416 7.49 26.99 -0.69
C ARG A 416 8.05 26.45 -1.99
N SER A 417 7.35 26.59 -3.11
CA SER A 417 7.85 26.14 -4.42
C SER A 417 8.48 27.31 -5.18
N PRO A 418 9.79 27.28 -5.49
CA PRO A 418 10.44 28.38 -6.21
C PRO A 418 9.87 28.59 -7.62
N TRP A 419 9.25 27.55 -8.18
CA TRP A 419 8.80 27.54 -9.56
C TRP A 419 7.37 28.01 -9.77
N VAL A 420 6.56 28.13 -8.72
CA VAL A 420 5.17 28.60 -8.84
C VAL A 420 5.17 30.10 -9.16
N THR A 421 4.56 30.47 -10.28
CA THR A 421 4.43 31.87 -10.73
C THR A 421 3.06 32.44 -10.44
N GLU A 422 2.04 31.60 -10.41
CA GLU A 422 0.67 31.99 -10.14
C GLU A 422 0.00 30.91 -9.29
N ALA A 423 -0.75 31.32 -8.27
CA ALA A 423 -1.63 30.47 -7.50
C ALA A 423 -2.88 31.26 -7.09
N SER A 424 -4.06 30.77 -7.45
CA SER A 424 -5.33 31.47 -7.21
C SER A 424 -6.51 30.50 -7.15
N ILE A 425 -7.69 31.02 -6.85
CA ILE A 425 -8.95 30.27 -6.93
C ILE A 425 -9.79 30.90 -8.04
N VAL A 426 -10.22 30.09 -9.00
CA VAL A 426 -10.98 30.54 -10.16
C VAL A 426 -12.36 29.86 -10.16
N ASP A 427 -13.40 30.65 -10.43
CA ASP A 427 -14.74 30.11 -10.67
C ASP A 427 -14.86 29.62 -12.11
N ARG A 428 -15.10 28.32 -12.30
CA ARG A 428 -15.38 27.71 -13.61
C ARG A 428 -16.67 26.92 -13.55
N GLU A 429 -17.60 27.25 -14.45
CA GLU A 429 -18.90 26.55 -14.56
C GLU A 429 -19.67 26.42 -13.22
N GLY A 430 -19.52 27.41 -12.33
CA GLY A 430 -20.16 27.42 -11.01
C GLY A 430 -19.44 26.59 -9.93
N SER A 431 -18.23 26.10 -10.20
CA SER A 431 -17.38 25.40 -9.23
C SER A 431 -16.09 26.19 -8.97
N ARG A 432 -15.65 26.25 -7.71
CA ARG A 432 -14.33 26.81 -7.33
C ARG A 432 -13.24 25.80 -7.69
N VAL A 433 -12.23 26.24 -8.44
CA VAL A 433 -11.08 25.45 -8.89
C VAL A 433 -9.81 26.06 -8.34
N ALA A 434 -8.97 25.24 -7.70
CA ALA A 434 -7.62 25.65 -7.31
C ALA A 434 -6.73 25.72 -8.55
N TYR A 435 -6.16 26.87 -8.84
CA TYR A 435 -5.43 27.12 -10.07
C TYR A 435 -3.97 27.46 -9.75
N ALA A 436 -3.01 26.82 -10.42
CA ALA A 436 -1.60 27.17 -10.29
C ALA A 436 -0.79 26.97 -11.56
N ARG A 437 0.27 27.78 -11.74
CA ARG A 437 1.22 27.68 -12.86
C ARG A 437 2.63 27.60 -12.34
N LEU A 438 3.40 26.66 -12.88
CA LEU A 438 4.81 26.47 -12.54
C LEU A 438 5.68 26.74 -13.77
N LEU A 439 6.75 27.52 -13.61
CA LEU A 439 7.71 27.74 -14.68
C LEU A 439 8.77 26.64 -14.70
N HIS A 440 9.00 26.04 -15.87
CA HIS A 440 10.08 25.10 -16.12
C HIS A 440 11.24 25.81 -16.79
N VAL A 441 12.32 26.06 -16.04
CA VAL A 441 13.49 26.80 -16.55
C VAL A 441 14.59 25.90 -17.10
N SER A 442 14.74 24.68 -16.55
CA SER A 442 15.76 23.70 -16.95
C SER A 442 15.44 22.32 -16.36
N ASP A 443 15.75 21.25 -17.09
CA ASP A 443 15.64 19.87 -16.61
C ASP A 443 16.62 19.57 -15.46
N GLN A 444 17.76 20.25 -15.41
CA GLN A 444 18.71 20.10 -14.30
C GLN A 444 18.15 20.68 -12.99
N ALA A 445 17.44 21.80 -13.08
CA ALA A 445 16.82 22.43 -11.93
C ALA A 445 15.54 21.70 -11.48
N ARG A 446 14.86 20.99 -12.40
CA ARG A 446 13.59 20.30 -12.18
C ARG A 446 13.50 18.95 -12.93
N PRO A 447 14.22 17.92 -12.47
CA PRO A 447 14.21 16.62 -13.16
C PRO A 447 12.83 15.92 -13.10
N ASP A 448 12.05 16.16 -12.04
CA ASP A 448 10.75 15.50 -11.78
C ASP A 448 9.55 16.45 -11.85
N ALA A 449 9.53 17.35 -12.83
CA ALA A 449 8.52 18.41 -12.96
C ALA A 449 7.06 17.91 -12.97
N GLU A 450 6.79 16.67 -13.44
CA GLU A 450 5.46 16.06 -13.41
C GLU A 450 5.03 15.66 -11.99
N GLN A 451 5.94 15.11 -11.20
CA GLN A 451 5.64 14.75 -9.81
C GLN A 451 5.35 15.99 -8.97
N GLU A 452 6.13 17.05 -9.14
CA GLU A 452 5.90 18.34 -8.46
C GLU A 452 4.51 18.91 -8.75
N VAL A 453 4.03 18.83 -9.99
CA VAL A 453 2.67 19.27 -10.37
C VAL A 453 1.60 18.47 -9.62
N ARG A 454 1.75 17.13 -9.56
CA ARG A 454 0.78 16.26 -8.89
C ARG A 454 0.75 16.50 -7.39
N GLU A 455 1.92 16.69 -6.78
CA GLU A 455 2.06 16.99 -5.35
C GLU A 455 1.45 18.34 -4.99
N LEU A 456 1.73 19.40 -5.77
CA LEU A 456 1.11 20.71 -5.57
C LEU A 456 -0.42 20.65 -5.73
N GLY A 457 -0.92 19.84 -6.67
CA GLY A 457 -2.36 19.62 -6.89
C GLY A 457 -3.07 19.04 -5.69
N ARG A 458 -2.48 18.01 -5.09
CA ARG A 458 -3.00 17.42 -3.85
C ARG A 458 -2.95 18.43 -2.71
N MET A 459 -1.84 19.14 -2.58
CA MET A 459 -1.65 20.11 -1.49
C MET A 459 -2.66 21.27 -1.54
N LEU A 460 -2.88 21.84 -2.72
CA LEU A 460 -3.90 22.87 -2.93
C LEU A 460 -5.30 22.38 -2.57
N LEU A 461 -5.67 21.17 -2.99
CA LEU A 461 -6.96 20.58 -2.59
C LEU A 461 -7.04 20.38 -1.08
N ARG A 462 -5.98 19.90 -0.42
CA ARG A 462 -5.99 19.71 1.03
C ARG A 462 -6.15 21.02 1.81
N CYS A 463 -5.51 22.09 1.37
CA CYS A 463 -5.56 23.38 2.06
C CYS A 463 -6.76 24.25 1.70
N LEU A 464 -7.41 24.03 0.54
CA LEU A 464 -8.54 24.83 0.05
C LEU A 464 -9.83 24.00 0.04
N PRO A 465 -10.50 23.82 1.20
CA PRO A 465 -11.64 22.90 1.35
C PRO A 465 -12.82 23.15 0.41
N GLN A 466 -12.99 24.38 -0.06
CA GLN A 466 -14.04 24.84 -0.97
C GLN A 466 -13.84 24.43 -2.43
N CYS A 467 -12.61 24.06 -2.84
CA CYS A 467 -12.32 23.71 -4.23
C CYS A 467 -12.61 22.23 -4.49
N GLU A 468 -13.29 21.88 -5.58
CA GLU A 468 -13.58 20.47 -5.92
C GLU A 468 -12.58 19.86 -6.91
N SER A 469 -11.78 20.71 -7.56
CA SER A 469 -10.73 20.29 -8.48
C SER A 469 -9.56 21.27 -8.46
N ALA A 470 -8.41 20.80 -8.96
CA ALA A 470 -7.22 21.61 -9.20
C ALA A 470 -6.87 21.59 -10.69
N ASP A 471 -6.50 22.75 -11.24
CA ASP A 471 -5.95 22.96 -12.58
C ASP A 471 -4.51 23.46 -12.40
N ILE A 472 -3.55 22.57 -12.66
CA ILE A 472 -2.12 22.89 -12.53
C ILE A 472 -1.42 22.54 -13.82
N GLN A 473 -0.52 23.44 -14.23
CA GLN A 473 0.22 23.33 -15.48
C GLN A 473 1.68 23.74 -15.33
N ASN A 474 2.61 22.94 -15.89
CA ASN A 474 3.98 23.37 -16.15
C ASN A 474 4.01 24.20 -17.45
N LEU A 475 4.62 25.37 -17.37
CA LEU A 475 4.82 26.29 -18.48
C LEU A 475 6.32 26.48 -18.74
N LEU A 476 6.69 26.55 -20.00
CA LEU A 476 7.97 27.08 -20.45
C LEU A 476 7.94 28.63 -20.41
N PRO A 477 9.10 29.29 -20.42
CA PRO A 477 9.19 30.73 -20.58
C PRO A 477 8.37 31.23 -21.79
N GLY A 478 7.64 32.32 -21.60
CA GLY A 478 6.67 32.82 -22.58
C GLY A 478 5.26 32.23 -22.45
N GLY A 479 5.00 31.44 -21.39
CA GLY A 479 3.65 30.96 -21.04
C GLY A 479 3.16 29.77 -21.88
N LEU A 480 4.09 29.07 -22.55
CA LEU A 480 3.76 27.92 -23.38
C LEU A 480 3.66 26.65 -22.54
N PRO A 481 2.68 25.76 -22.78
CA PRO A 481 2.66 24.44 -22.15
C PRO A 481 3.91 23.63 -22.49
N LEU A 482 4.47 22.91 -21.51
CA LEU A 482 5.55 21.96 -21.76
C LEU A 482 4.99 20.75 -22.54
N THR A 483 5.25 20.66 -23.84
CA THR A 483 4.77 19.57 -24.71
C THR A 483 5.92 18.77 -25.33
N ILE A 484 5.81 17.44 -25.34
CA ILE A 484 6.71 16.53 -26.04
C ILE A 484 5.87 15.68 -27.00
N GLY A 485 5.98 15.95 -28.31
CA GLY A 485 5.07 15.36 -29.31
C GLY A 485 3.61 15.76 -29.04
N ASP A 486 2.70 14.78 -29.01
CA ASP A 486 1.28 14.98 -28.70
C ASP A 486 0.99 15.03 -27.17
N PHE A 487 2.02 14.87 -26.32
CA PHE A 487 1.86 14.83 -24.87
C PHE A 487 2.14 16.20 -24.23
N THR A 488 1.15 16.75 -23.52
CA THR A 488 1.33 17.94 -22.68
C THR A 488 1.67 17.52 -21.26
N SER A 489 2.91 17.77 -20.85
CA SER A 489 3.41 17.46 -19.51
C SER A 489 2.77 18.37 -18.46
N GLY A 490 2.49 17.78 -17.29
CA GLY A 490 2.10 18.52 -16.10
C GLY A 490 0.71 19.14 -16.15
N VAL A 491 -0.27 18.60 -16.89
CA VAL A 491 -1.68 19.03 -16.77
C VAL A 491 -2.40 18.14 -15.75
N SER A 492 -2.73 18.72 -14.59
CA SER A 492 -3.55 18.07 -13.59
C SER A 492 -4.95 18.66 -13.63
N LEU A 493 -5.96 17.86 -14.01
CA LEU A 493 -7.39 18.11 -13.73
C LEU A 493 -7.82 17.25 -12.52
N LEU A 494 -7.01 17.30 -11.46
CA LEU A 494 -7.20 16.46 -10.29
C LEU A 494 -8.52 16.84 -9.61
N LYS A 495 -9.40 15.86 -9.47
CA LYS A 495 -10.64 15.99 -8.69
C LYS A 495 -10.38 15.60 -7.24
N ARG A 496 -11.02 16.32 -6.30
CA ARG A 496 -10.93 16.04 -4.86
C ARG A 496 -11.29 14.62 -4.48
N GLN A 497 -12.25 14.00 -5.17
CA GLN A 497 -12.64 12.60 -4.93
C GLN A 497 -11.48 11.60 -5.04
N TYR A 498 -10.39 11.97 -5.73
CA TYR A 498 -9.18 11.17 -5.90
C TYR A 498 -8.05 11.52 -4.91
N ASP A 499 -8.11 12.66 -4.21
CA ASP A 499 -7.18 13.00 -3.11
C ASP A 499 -7.85 12.74 -1.76
N ARG A 500 -7.65 11.52 -1.24
CA ARG A 500 -8.15 11.11 0.06
C ARG A 500 -7.16 11.47 1.16
N SER A 501 -7.65 12.04 2.24
CA SER A 501 -6.82 12.28 3.43
C SER A 501 -6.34 10.95 4.03
N PRO A 502 -5.15 10.92 4.66
CA PRO A 502 -4.69 9.74 5.40
C PRO A 502 -5.73 9.21 6.40
N ALA A 503 -6.39 10.12 7.14
CA ALA A 503 -7.47 9.78 8.06
C ALA A 503 -8.68 9.07 7.39
N THR A 504 -9.04 9.48 6.17
CA THR A 504 -10.11 8.81 5.40
C THR A 504 -9.69 7.42 4.97
N VAL A 505 -8.46 7.28 4.47
CA VAL A 505 -7.88 5.99 4.05
C VAL A 505 -7.81 5.03 5.24
N ALA A 506 -7.30 5.49 6.38
CA ALA A 506 -7.27 4.75 7.63
C ALA A 506 -8.68 4.27 8.05
N TRP A 507 -9.68 5.15 7.98
CA TRP A 507 -11.06 4.76 8.30
C TRP A 507 -11.62 3.72 7.34
N THR A 508 -11.39 3.86 6.03
CA THR A 508 -11.79 2.85 5.04
C THR A 508 -11.10 1.50 5.29
N ARG A 509 -9.82 1.49 5.69
CA ARG A 509 -9.10 0.27 6.09
C ARG A 509 -9.74 -0.37 7.32
N THR A 510 -10.05 0.39 8.37
CA THR A 510 -10.74 -0.09 9.57
C THR A 510 -12.07 -0.75 9.22
N ARG A 511 -12.90 -0.08 8.40
CA ARG A 511 -14.19 -0.62 7.95
C ARG A 511 -14.03 -1.90 7.14
N THR A 512 -13.03 -1.94 6.27
CA THR A 512 -12.70 -3.13 5.47
C THR A 512 -12.27 -4.29 6.36
N LEU A 513 -11.47 -4.03 7.39
CA LEU A 513 -10.98 -5.04 8.32
C LEU A 513 -12.12 -5.63 9.16
N ILE A 514 -12.99 -4.78 9.73
CA ILE A 514 -14.18 -5.23 10.44
C ILE A 514 -15.14 -5.96 9.49
N GLY A 515 -15.35 -5.44 8.27
CA GLY A 515 -16.15 -6.12 7.25
C GLY A 515 -15.55 -7.47 6.82
N ALA A 516 -14.25 -7.68 6.97
CA ALA A 516 -13.63 -8.97 6.66
C ALA A 516 -13.95 -10.04 7.73
N THR A 517 -14.29 -9.68 8.97
CA THR A 517 -14.69 -10.67 10.00
C THR A 517 -15.97 -11.40 9.62
N VAL A 518 -16.88 -10.71 8.92
CA VAL A 518 -18.13 -11.30 8.43
C VAL A 518 -17.98 -12.00 7.08
N ALA A 519 -16.81 -11.89 6.42
CA ALA A 519 -16.56 -12.49 5.11
C ALA A 519 -16.40 -14.03 5.18
N GLY A 520 -16.18 -14.59 6.36
CA GLY A 520 -16.15 -16.02 6.65
C GLY A 520 -15.04 -16.38 7.63
N HIS A 521 -15.26 -17.40 8.46
CA HIS A 521 -14.32 -17.79 9.51
C HIS A 521 -13.57 -19.06 9.11
N THR A 522 -12.26 -18.93 8.93
CA THR A 522 -11.31 -20.06 8.94
C THR A 522 -10.13 -19.64 9.80
N ASP A 523 -9.56 -20.56 10.57
CA ASP A 523 -8.29 -20.35 11.25
C ASP A 523 -7.10 -20.56 10.29
N TRP A 524 -5.93 -20.08 10.68
CA TRP A 524 -4.73 -20.13 9.83
C TRP A 524 -4.24 -21.55 9.60
N THR A 525 -4.34 -22.41 10.61
CA THR A 525 -3.93 -23.82 10.52
C THR A 525 -4.77 -24.58 9.50
N THR A 526 -6.10 -24.48 9.59
CA THR A 526 -7.06 -25.12 8.70
C THR A 526 -6.89 -24.63 7.26
N ARG A 527 -6.71 -23.32 7.07
CA ARG A 527 -6.41 -22.75 5.75
C ARG A 527 -5.14 -23.34 5.16
N THR A 528 -4.03 -23.32 5.92
CA THR A 528 -2.72 -23.79 5.45
C THR A 528 -2.75 -25.30 5.14
N ALA A 529 -3.40 -26.11 5.98
CA ALA A 529 -3.58 -27.54 5.73
C ALA A 529 -4.40 -27.82 4.46
N THR A 530 -5.45 -27.03 4.22
CA THR A 530 -6.28 -27.14 3.01
C THR A 530 -5.47 -26.72 1.76
N ALA A 531 -4.65 -25.67 1.86
CA ALA A 531 -3.75 -25.25 0.80
C ALA A 531 -2.72 -26.33 0.46
N ALA A 532 -2.04 -26.90 1.47
CA ALA A 532 -1.04 -27.95 1.30
C ALA A 532 -1.61 -29.19 0.58
N SER A 533 -2.85 -29.57 0.90
CA SER A 533 -3.52 -30.73 0.27
C SER A 533 -4.08 -30.43 -1.14
N SER A 534 -4.43 -29.18 -1.43
CA SER A 534 -5.12 -28.80 -2.68
C SER A 534 -4.18 -28.26 -3.77
N LEU A 535 -3.03 -27.67 -3.42
CA LEU A 535 -2.02 -27.21 -4.39
C LEU A 535 -1.51 -28.31 -5.34
N PRO A 536 -1.28 -29.57 -4.89
CA PRO A 536 -0.98 -30.68 -5.80
C PRO A 536 -2.07 -30.92 -6.86
N VAL A 537 -3.34 -30.74 -6.50
CA VAL A 537 -4.47 -30.87 -7.43
C VAL A 537 -4.47 -29.73 -8.45
N LEU A 538 -4.18 -28.51 -8.02
CA LEU A 538 -4.04 -27.35 -8.92
C LEU A 538 -2.90 -27.55 -9.93
N HIS A 539 -1.75 -28.04 -9.47
CA HIS A 539 -0.61 -28.35 -10.34
C HIS A 539 -0.92 -29.48 -11.32
N GLN A 540 -1.57 -30.55 -10.86
CA GLN A 540 -2.00 -31.63 -11.74
C GLN A 540 -3.00 -31.13 -12.78
N TYR A 541 -3.96 -30.29 -12.38
CA TYR A 541 -4.90 -29.65 -13.28
C TYR A 541 -4.22 -28.80 -14.36
N LEU A 542 -3.26 -27.94 -13.99
CA LEU A 542 -2.49 -27.15 -14.95
C LEU A 542 -1.72 -28.05 -15.92
N THR A 543 -1.11 -29.12 -15.42
CA THR A 543 -0.36 -30.09 -16.22
C THR A 543 -1.27 -30.77 -17.23
N ASP A 544 -2.43 -31.27 -16.80
CA ASP A 544 -3.39 -31.97 -17.66
C ASP A 544 -4.03 -31.02 -18.67
N LEU A 545 -4.37 -29.79 -18.26
CA LEU A 545 -4.93 -28.74 -19.11
C LEU A 545 -3.97 -28.38 -20.24
N THR A 546 -2.72 -28.06 -19.89
CA THR A 546 -1.69 -27.68 -20.87
C THR A 546 -1.30 -28.85 -21.77
N GLN A 547 -1.20 -30.07 -21.24
CA GLN A 547 -0.97 -31.27 -22.03
C GLN A 547 -2.10 -31.48 -23.07
N ALA A 548 -3.36 -31.46 -22.63
CA ALA A 548 -4.51 -31.65 -23.50
C ALA A 548 -4.60 -30.57 -24.59
N TRP A 549 -4.33 -29.32 -24.21
CA TRP A 549 -4.32 -28.18 -25.11
C TRP A 549 -3.18 -28.27 -26.16
N CYS A 550 -1.94 -28.52 -25.74
CA CYS A 550 -0.78 -28.66 -26.63
C CYS A 550 -0.96 -29.84 -27.61
N VAL A 551 -1.43 -30.99 -27.11
CA VAL A 551 -1.64 -32.18 -27.95
C VAL A 551 -2.87 -32.03 -28.84
N GLY A 552 -3.84 -31.18 -28.49
CA GLY A 552 -5.06 -30.93 -29.28
C GLY A 552 -5.97 -32.16 -29.42
N ARG A 553 -5.88 -33.11 -28.48
CA ARG A 553 -6.76 -34.27 -28.33
C ARG A 553 -6.92 -34.55 -26.85
N GLY A 554 -8.10 -34.29 -26.30
CA GLY A 554 -8.54 -34.90 -25.05
C GLY A 554 -9.47 -36.06 -25.38
N ARG A 555 -9.24 -37.25 -24.82
CA ARG A 555 -10.28 -38.28 -24.83
C ARG A 555 -11.51 -37.73 -24.08
N PRO A 556 -12.75 -38.08 -24.45
CA PRO A 556 -13.94 -37.56 -23.76
C PRO A 556 -13.89 -37.73 -22.24
N LYS A 557 -13.31 -38.84 -21.76
CA LYS A 557 -13.07 -39.09 -20.32
C LYS A 557 -12.06 -38.14 -19.67
N GLU A 558 -11.01 -37.74 -20.40
CA GLU A 558 -9.99 -36.80 -19.91
C GLU A 558 -10.55 -35.37 -19.84
N VAL A 559 -11.37 -34.99 -20.81
CA VAL A 559 -12.09 -33.69 -20.80
C VAL A 559 -13.08 -33.63 -19.65
N GLU A 560 -13.83 -34.71 -19.41
CA GLU A 560 -14.76 -34.78 -18.27
C GLU A 560 -14.03 -34.73 -16.92
N GLY A 561 -12.89 -35.43 -16.81
CA GLY A 561 -12.02 -35.37 -15.63
C GLY A 561 -11.47 -33.97 -15.36
N LEU A 562 -11.03 -33.26 -16.42
CA LEU A 562 -10.59 -31.87 -16.33
C LEU A 562 -11.71 -30.94 -15.87
N ARG A 563 -12.94 -31.07 -16.41
CA ARG A 563 -14.09 -30.27 -15.99
C ARG A 563 -14.49 -30.53 -14.54
N THR A 564 -14.45 -31.79 -14.12
CA THR A 564 -14.71 -32.18 -12.72
C THR A 564 -13.68 -31.57 -11.78
N THR A 565 -12.40 -31.65 -12.14
CA THR A 565 -11.30 -31.08 -11.34
C THR A 565 -11.37 -29.55 -11.32
N GLN A 566 -11.67 -28.92 -12.46
CA GLN A 566 -11.89 -27.47 -12.56
C GLN A 566 -13.01 -27.02 -11.63
N ALA A 567 -14.17 -27.69 -11.65
CA ALA A 567 -15.30 -27.37 -10.78
C ALA A 567 -14.90 -27.47 -9.29
N ALA A 568 -14.19 -28.53 -8.89
CA ALA A 568 -13.72 -28.70 -7.53
C ALA A 568 -12.72 -27.59 -7.12
N LEU A 569 -11.81 -27.19 -8.00
CA LEU A 569 -10.87 -26.09 -7.75
C LEU A 569 -11.58 -24.73 -7.64
N LEU A 570 -12.62 -24.48 -8.44
CA LEU A 570 -13.42 -23.26 -8.36
C LEU A 570 -14.26 -23.23 -7.08
N ASP A 571 -14.83 -24.36 -6.66
CA ASP A 571 -15.52 -24.48 -5.37
C ASP A 571 -14.56 -24.25 -4.20
N TRP A 572 -13.35 -24.81 -4.28
CA TRP A 572 -12.30 -24.54 -3.30
C TRP A 572 -11.93 -23.05 -3.28
N ALA A 573 -11.63 -22.45 -4.44
CA ALA A 573 -11.30 -21.03 -4.54
C ALA A 573 -12.42 -20.11 -4.02
N ALA A 574 -13.69 -20.48 -4.24
CA ALA A 574 -14.85 -19.77 -3.73
C ALA A 574 -14.99 -19.85 -2.20
N SER A 575 -14.49 -20.93 -1.59
CA SER A 575 -14.53 -21.18 -0.15
C SER A 575 -13.36 -20.56 0.63
N LEU A 576 -12.25 -20.21 -0.04
CA LEU A 576 -11.07 -19.63 0.60
C LEU A 576 -11.40 -18.30 1.27
N THR A 577 -11.03 -18.15 2.54
CA THR A 577 -11.10 -16.87 3.26
C THR A 577 -9.77 -16.61 3.95
N LEU A 578 -9.35 -15.34 3.97
CA LEU A 578 -8.19 -14.94 4.77
C LEU A 578 -8.64 -14.83 6.24
N PRO A 579 -7.98 -15.54 7.17
CA PRO A 579 -8.26 -15.40 8.60
C PRO A 579 -8.01 -13.96 9.04
N VAL A 580 -8.93 -13.44 9.87
CA VAL A 580 -8.82 -12.12 10.49
C VAL A 580 -8.66 -12.33 11.98
N ASP A 581 -7.59 -11.78 12.55
CA ASP A 581 -7.45 -11.73 14.00
C ASP A 581 -8.39 -10.66 14.56
N THR A 582 -9.33 -11.09 15.40
CA THR A 582 -10.38 -10.23 15.97
C THR A 582 -9.98 -9.61 17.31
N SER A 583 -8.90 -10.09 17.94
CA SER A 583 -8.51 -9.74 19.31
C SER A 583 -8.20 -8.25 19.50
N PHE A 584 -7.75 -7.57 18.45
CA PHE A 584 -7.34 -6.17 18.49
C PHE A 584 -8.39 -5.20 17.91
N LEU A 585 -9.52 -5.68 17.40
CA LEU A 585 -10.49 -4.83 16.68
C LEU A 585 -11.07 -3.72 17.57
N SER A 586 -11.24 -3.97 18.87
CA SER A 586 -11.69 -2.98 19.86
C SER A 586 -10.64 -1.90 20.16
N THR A 587 -9.36 -2.19 19.87
CA THR A 587 -8.21 -1.29 20.11
C THR A 587 -7.75 -0.54 18.86
N LEU A 588 -8.42 -0.72 17.72
CA LEU A 588 -8.02 -0.11 16.45
C LEU A 588 -7.86 1.41 16.59
N PRO A 589 -6.67 1.96 16.32
CA PRO A 589 -6.39 3.37 16.55
C PRO A 589 -7.07 4.25 15.50
N VAL A 590 -7.02 5.56 15.76
CA VAL A 590 -7.35 6.57 14.76
C VAL A 590 -6.08 6.92 13.98
N GLY A 591 -6.04 6.59 12.68
CA GLY A 591 -4.93 6.94 11.78
C GLY A 591 -4.24 5.74 11.11
N ASP A 592 -3.04 5.98 10.58
CA ASP A 592 -2.38 5.10 9.60
C ASP A 592 -1.85 3.77 10.14
N ASP A 593 -1.85 3.58 11.46
CA ASP A 593 -1.41 2.35 12.14
C ASP A 593 -2.35 1.15 11.92
N VAL A 594 -3.41 1.30 11.12
CA VAL A 594 -4.36 0.23 10.80
C VAL A 594 -3.76 -0.73 9.75
N PRO A 595 -3.63 -2.03 10.05
CA PRO A 595 -3.10 -3.00 9.11
C PRO A 595 -3.85 -2.98 7.78
N GLY A 596 -3.10 -3.05 6.68
CA GLY A 596 -3.68 -3.26 5.37
C GLY A 596 -4.41 -4.60 5.35
N GLY A 597 -5.58 -4.64 4.67
CA GLY A 597 -6.32 -5.89 4.56
C GLY A 597 -5.51 -7.00 3.87
N GLY A 598 -4.65 -6.67 2.91
CA GLY A 598 -3.97 -7.66 2.09
C GLY A 598 -4.92 -8.31 1.07
N SER A 599 -4.34 -8.92 0.05
CA SER A 599 -5.00 -9.63 -1.03
C SER A 599 -4.85 -11.14 -0.81
N ASP A 600 -5.86 -11.94 -1.18
CA ASP A 600 -5.76 -13.40 -1.05
C ASP A 600 -5.03 -13.98 -2.27
N HIS A 601 -3.70 -13.99 -2.21
CA HIS A 601 -2.85 -14.44 -3.31
C HIS A 601 -3.12 -15.91 -3.69
N LEU A 602 -3.46 -16.77 -2.72
CA LEU A 602 -3.83 -18.17 -2.98
C LEU A 602 -5.12 -18.26 -3.79
N GLN A 603 -6.15 -17.52 -3.39
CA GLN A 603 -7.40 -17.45 -4.14
C GLN A 603 -7.17 -16.90 -5.56
N HIS A 604 -6.37 -15.84 -5.69
CA HIS A 604 -6.05 -15.24 -6.98
C HIS A 604 -5.26 -16.20 -7.89
N LEU A 605 -4.33 -16.98 -7.34
CA LEU A 605 -3.61 -18.02 -8.08
C LEU A 605 -4.55 -19.11 -8.59
N VAL A 606 -5.42 -19.64 -7.73
CA VAL A 606 -6.36 -20.71 -8.10
C VAL A 606 -7.35 -20.22 -9.17
N ASN A 607 -7.98 -19.07 -8.98
CA ASN A 607 -8.88 -18.48 -9.97
C ASN A 607 -8.15 -18.11 -11.27
N GLY A 608 -6.92 -17.63 -11.15
CA GLY A 608 -6.06 -17.31 -12.28
C GLY A 608 -5.81 -18.51 -13.20
N ILE A 609 -5.57 -19.69 -12.62
CA ILE A 609 -5.33 -20.94 -13.37
C ILE A 609 -6.65 -21.63 -13.77
N ALA A 610 -7.55 -21.87 -12.82
CA ALA A 610 -8.75 -22.67 -13.02
C ALA A 610 -9.84 -21.94 -13.83
N GLU A 611 -10.02 -20.63 -13.65
CA GLU A 611 -11.04 -19.85 -14.39
C GLU A 611 -10.39 -19.10 -15.56
N ASN A 612 -9.46 -18.19 -15.27
CA ASN A 612 -9.02 -17.18 -16.23
C ASN A 612 -8.15 -17.80 -17.34
N LEU A 613 -7.10 -18.52 -16.99
CA LEU A 613 -6.23 -19.22 -17.95
C LEU A 613 -7.02 -20.23 -18.78
N THR A 614 -7.83 -21.07 -18.13
CA THR A 614 -8.63 -22.10 -18.82
C THR A 614 -9.56 -21.49 -19.86
N ARG A 615 -10.29 -20.44 -19.51
CA ARG A 615 -11.20 -19.73 -20.43
C ARG A 615 -10.43 -19.11 -21.58
N ARG A 616 -9.29 -18.46 -21.32
CA ARG A 616 -8.50 -17.75 -22.34
C ARG A 616 -7.72 -18.69 -23.26
N LEU A 617 -7.33 -19.88 -22.81
CA LEU A 617 -6.71 -20.90 -23.67
C LEU A 617 -7.67 -21.43 -24.75
N ALA A 618 -8.98 -21.39 -24.48
CA ALA A 618 -10.02 -21.76 -25.43
C ALA A 618 -10.29 -20.68 -26.49
N ASP A 619 -9.88 -19.43 -26.23
CA ASP A 619 -10.01 -18.31 -27.17
C ASP A 619 -8.76 -18.18 -28.06
N PRO A 620 -8.84 -18.48 -29.36
CA PRO A 620 -7.67 -18.42 -30.25
C PRO A 620 -7.21 -16.99 -30.57
N ASN A 621 -7.98 -15.95 -30.24
CA ASN A 621 -7.69 -14.57 -30.63
C ASN A 621 -6.95 -13.76 -29.54
N GLY A 622 -6.67 -14.36 -28.38
CA GLY A 622 -6.18 -13.64 -27.19
C GLY A 622 -4.76 -13.99 -26.71
N TYR A 623 -3.94 -14.66 -27.53
CA TYR A 623 -2.66 -15.22 -27.06
C TYR A 623 -1.64 -14.18 -26.60
N ALA A 624 -1.57 -13.00 -27.23
CA ALA A 624 -0.64 -11.95 -26.84
C ALA A 624 -0.83 -11.54 -25.37
N ALA A 625 -2.03 -11.10 -25.01
CA ALA A 625 -2.36 -10.74 -23.64
C ALA A 625 -2.30 -11.92 -22.67
N LEU A 626 -2.49 -13.16 -23.16
CA LEU A 626 -2.43 -14.36 -22.31
C LEU A 626 -0.98 -14.74 -22.00
N ALA A 627 -0.07 -14.59 -22.96
CA ALA A 627 1.36 -14.81 -22.79
C ALA A 627 1.92 -13.89 -21.70
N SER A 628 1.60 -12.60 -21.71
CA SER A 628 2.02 -11.67 -20.66
C SER A 628 1.46 -12.06 -19.28
N TYR A 629 0.17 -12.38 -19.19
CA TYR A 629 -0.46 -12.78 -17.93
C TYR A 629 0.15 -14.06 -17.33
N VAL A 630 0.49 -15.04 -18.16
CA VAL A 630 1.09 -16.32 -17.75
C VAL A 630 2.59 -16.18 -17.44
N GLY A 631 3.29 -15.26 -18.11
CA GLY A 631 4.72 -15.04 -17.91
C GLY A 631 5.07 -14.19 -16.69
N ASP A 632 4.16 -13.32 -16.25
CA ASP A 632 4.42 -12.35 -15.19
C ASP A 632 3.45 -12.52 -13.99
N SER A 633 2.15 -12.32 -14.21
CA SER A 633 1.18 -12.23 -13.11
C SER A 633 0.98 -13.55 -12.34
N LEU A 634 0.86 -14.69 -13.03
CA LEU A 634 0.64 -15.99 -12.37
C LEU A 634 1.89 -16.51 -11.61
N PRO A 635 3.11 -16.42 -12.16
CA PRO A 635 4.33 -16.74 -11.43
C PRO A 635 4.52 -15.87 -10.18
N SER A 636 4.29 -14.56 -10.29
CA SER A 636 4.36 -13.64 -9.14
C SER A 636 3.41 -14.06 -8.02
N LEU A 637 2.15 -14.39 -8.35
CA LEU A 637 1.18 -14.91 -7.38
C LEU A 637 1.62 -16.22 -6.73
N ALA A 638 2.23 -17.14 -7.48
CA ALA A 638 2.73 -18.41 -6.93
C ALA A 638 3.87 -18.19 -5.92
N MET A 639 4.76 -17.24 -6.19
CA MET A 639 5.84 -16.86 -5.27
C MET A 639 5.31 -16.15 -4.03
N GLN A 640 4.32 -15.27 -4.16
CA GLN A 640 3.66 -14.65 -3.02
C GLN A 640 2.99 -15.68 -2.10
N VAL A 641 2.33 -16.70 -2.66
CA VAL A 641 1.76 -17.81 -1.87
C VAL A 641 2.83 -18.62 -1.16
N ARG A 642 3.98 -18.84 -1.80
CA ARG A 642 5.12 -19.55 -1.20
C ARG A 642 5.61 -18.83 0.05
N ASP A 643 5.75 -17.51 -0.04
CA ASP A 643 6.44 -16.69 0.96
C ASP A 643 5.51 -16.17 2.06
N GLU A 644 4.22 -16.00 1.79
CA GLU A 644 3.26 -15.37 2.73
C GLU A 644 2.37 -16.35 3.50
N GLU A 645 2.11 -17.56 2.99
CA GLU A 645 1.30 -18.57 3.71
C GLU A 645 2.05 -19.15 4.93
N ARG A 646 1.32 -19.48 5.99
CA ARG A 646 1.89 -19.83 7.31
C ARG A 646 2.22 -21.32 7.46
N TRP A 647 3.08 -21.86 6.60
CA TRP A 647 3.44 -23.29 6.55
C TRP A 647 3.94 -23.88 7.89
N HIS A 648 4.60 -23.06 8.72
CA HIS A 648 5.08 -23.46 10.04
C HIS A 648 3.97 -23.89 11.03
N LEU A 649 2.72 -23.43 10.84
CA LEU A 649 1.58 -23.80 11.68
C LEU A 649 1.19 -25.27 11.54
N ILE A 650 1.50 -25.87 10.38
CA ILE A 650 1.34 -27.31 10.12
C ILE A 650 2.68 -28.07 10.16
N GLY A 651 3.75 -27.41 10.62
CA GLY A 651 5.09 -28.01 10.76
C GLY A 651 5.77 -28.34 9.43
N GLN A 652 5.47 -27.60 8.34
CA GLN A 652 6.02 -27.85 7.01
C GLN A 652 6.74 -26.61 6.45
N ASP A 653 7.66 -26.84 5.52
CA ASP A 653 8.21 -25.80 4.63
C ASP A 653 7.27 -25.57 3.43
N PRO A 654 7.42 -24.46 2.68
CA PRO A 654 6.64 -24.22 1.47
C PRO A 654 6.75 -25.40 0.48
N PRO A 655 5.63 -25.92 -0.06
CA PRO A 655 5.67 -27.08 -0.93
C PRO A 655 6.35 -26.82 -2.28
N ASP A 656 7.26 -27.70 -2.70
CA ASP A 656 7.98 -27.65 -3.98
C ASP A 656 7.04 -27.56 -5.21
N VAL A 657 5.77 -27.93 -5.06
CA VAL A 657 4.75 -27.84 -6.12
C VAL A 657 4.58 -26.41 -6.66
N LEU A 658 4.83 -25.39 -5.84
CA LEU A 658 4.77 -23.99 -6.28
C LEU A 658 5.88 -23.67 -7.30
N ASP A 659 7.09 -24.20 -7.11
CA ASP A 659 8.16 -24.07 -8.11
C ASP A 659 7.85 -24.82 -9.39
N HIS A 660 7.19 -25.98 -9.27
CA HIS A 660 6.73 -26.73 -10.44
C HIS A 660 5.65 -25.97 -11.22
N LEU A 661 4.73 -25.29 -10.53
CA LEU A 661 3.75 -24.40 -11.16
C LEU A 661 4.44 -23.28 -11.94
N VAL A 662 5.41 -22.59 -11.33
CA VAL A 662 6.17 -21.51 -12.00
C VAL A 662 6.88 -22.04 -13.26
N ARG A 663 7.53 -23.20 -13.18
CA ARG A 663 8.17 -23.84 -14.35
C ARG A 663 7.17 -24.16 -15.47
N ASN A 664 6.01 -24.73 -15.14
CA ASN A 664 4.97 -25.04 -16.13
C ASN A 664 4.38 -23.77 -16.77
N LEU A 665 4.21 -22.70 -15.99
CA LEU A 665 3.75 -21.40 -16.49
C LEU A 665 4.79 -20.78 -17.43
N ALA A 666 6.08 -20.86 -17.11
CA ALA A 666 7.15 -20.40 -18.00
C ALA A 666 7.22 -21.17 -19.33
N ASP A 667 7.02 -22.50 -19.30
CA ASP A 667 6.90 -23.30 -20.52
C ASP A 667 5.66 -22.93 -21.34
N LEU A 668 4.52 -22.69 -20.67
CA LEU A 668 3.30 -22.26 -21.34
C LEU A 668 3.42 -20.86 -21.95
N HIS A 669 4.06 -19.92 -21.24
CA HIS A 669 4.39 -18.60 -21.76
C HIS A 669 5.18 -18.71 -23.08
N ALA A 670 6.24 -19.52 -23.12
CA ALA A 670 7.04 -19.70 -24.33
C ALA A 670 6.21 -20.19 -25.55
N VAL A 671 5.29 -21.13 -25.33
CA VAL A 671 4.40 -21.63 -26.40
C VAL A 671 3.41 -20.55 -26.84
N LEU A 672 2.78 -19.84 -25.89
CA LEU A 672 1.80 -18.79 -26.19
C LEU A 672 2.43 -17.58 -26.87
N ALA A 673 3.61 -17.17 -26.43
CA ALA A 673 4.36 -16.07 -27.00
C ALA A 673 4.78 -16.38 -28.44
N GLU A 674 5.17 -17.62 -28.74
CA GLU A 674 5.47 -18.05 -30.11
C GLU A 674 4.21 -18.14 -30.99
N LEU A 675 3.05 -18.48 -30.44
CA LEU A 675 1.78 -18.42 -31.19
C LEU A 675 1.31 -16.98 -31.43
N ALA A 676 1.59 -16.06 -30.50
CA ALA A 676 1.19 -14.67 -30.59
C ALA A 676 2.09 -13.86 -31.54
N TRP A 677 3.41 -14.04 -31.43
CA TRP A 677 4.41 -13.16 -32.04
C TRP A 677 5.51 -13.92 -32.79
N GLY A 678 5.37 -15.25 -32.90
CA GLY A 678 6.34 -16.13 -33.52
C GLY A 678 6.06 -16.48 -34.98
N THR A 679 6.81 -17.46 -35.47
CA THR A 679 6.63 -18.00 -36.83
C THR A 679 6.07 -19.41 -36.84
N LEU A 680 6.05 -20.09 -35.70
CA LEU A 680 5.45 -21.41 -35.59
C LEU A 680 3.93 -21.31 -35.40
N GLY A 681 3.19 -22.12 -36.15
CA GLY A 681 1.75 -22.27 -35.95
C GLY A 681 1.42 -23.40 -34.96
N HIS A 682 0.13 -23.55 -34.66
CA HIS A 682 -0.34 -24.65 -33.81
C HIS A 682 0.03 -26.03 -34.34
N LYS A 683 0.19 -26.20 -35.66
CA LYS A 683 0.47 -27.51 -36.27
C LYS A 683 1.87 -28.00 -35.91
N GLU A 684 2.87 -27.13 -36.01
CA GLU A 684 4.27 -27.40 -35.71
C GLU A 684 4.47 -27.67 -34.22
N LEU A 685 3.95 -26.80 -33.37
CA LEU A 685 4.04 -26.94 -31.91
C LEU A 685 3.33 -28.20 -31.42
N ARG A 686 2.15 -28.52 -31.99
CA ARG A 686 1.43 -29.76 -31.69
C ARG A 686 2.16 -31.01 -32.19
N ALA A 687 2.88 -30.94 -33.31
CA ALA A 687 3.69 -32.05 -33.78
C ALA A 687 4.86 -32.33 -32.81
N ALA A 688 5.53 -31.29 -32.31
CA ALA A 688 6.55 -31.42 -31.27
C ALA A 688 5.98 -31.92 -29.94
N ALA A 689 4.80 -31.45 -29.54
CA ALA A 689 4.11 -31.96 -28.36
C ALA A 689 3.82 -33.47 -28.47
N ARG A 690 3.54 -33.98 -29.67
CA ARG A 690 3.20 -35.39 -29.95
C ARG A 690 4.40 -36.29 -30.24
N SER A 691 5.63 -35.77 -30.35
CA SER A 691 6.80 -36.54 -30.79
C SER A 691 7.40 -37.46 -29.72
N GLY A 692 6.89 -37.46 -28.49
CA GLY A 692 7.41 -38.24 -27.37
C GLY A 692 6.35 -38.48 -26.27
N PRO A 693 6.77 -38.85 -25.04
CA PRO A 693 5.87 -39.12 -23.92
C PRO A 693 4.94 -37.93 -23.62
N SER A 694 3.67 -38.20 -23.32
CA SER A 694 2.64 -37.16 -23.12
C SER A 694 2.97 -36.23 -21.95
N ALA A 695 3.57 -36.75 -20.88
CA ALA A 695 3.95 -35.98 -19.68
C ALA A 695 4.96 -34.85 -19.95
N GLN A 696 5.69 -34.91 -21.07
CA GLN A 696 6.68 -33.89 -21.48
C GLN A 696 6.20 -33.08 -22.70
N ALA A 697 4.91 -33.15 -23.05
CA ALA A 697 4.38 -32.52 -24.25
C ALA A 697 4.54 -30.98 -24.25
N LEU A 698 4.27 -30.33 -23.11
CA LEU A 698 4.39 -28.88 -22.95
C LEU A 698 5.85 -28.44 -23.08
N SER A 699 6.75 -29.02 -22.26
CA SER A 699 8.18 -28.70 -22.27
C SER A 699 8.81 -28.86 -23.66
N ARG A 700 8.50 -29.92 -24.43
CA ARG A 700 9.01 -30.07 -25.80
C ARG A 700 8.49 -29.00 -26.77
N ALA A 701 7.23 -28.61 -26.64
CA ALA A 701 6.68 -27.52 -27.45
C ALA A 701 7.33 -26.19 -27.08
N ALA A 702 7.55 -25.94 -25.78
CA ALA A 702 8.27 -24.78 -25.27
C ALA A 702 9.73 -24.75 -25.75
N ASP A 703 10.44 -25.87 -25.75
CA ASP A 703 11.82 -25.96 -26.25
C ASP A 703 11.91 -25.74 -27.77
N LEU A 704 10.89 -26.17 -28.54
CA LEU A 704 10.82 -25.82 -29.96
C LEU A 704 10.56 -24.32 -30.13
N ALA A 705 9.63 -23.75 -29.35
CA ALA A 705 9.32 -22.33 -29.37
C ALA A 705 10.55 -21.48 -29.02
N ARG A 706 11.23 -21.76 -27.91
CA ARG A 706 12.48 -21.08 -27.49
C ARG A 706 13.57 -21.18 -28.55
N ARG A 707 13.77 -22.36 -29.15
CA ARG A 707 14.74 -22.53 -30.24
C ARG A 707 14.37 -21.73 -31.49
N ALA A 708 13.09 -21.70 -31.87
CA ALA A 708 12.63 -20.90 -32.99
C ALA A 708 12.78 -19.40 -32.71
N ALA A 709 12.43 -18.94 -31.51
CA ALA A 709 12.63 -17.57 -31.07
C ALA A 709 14.12 -17.17 -31.05
N GLY A 710 15.00 -18.03 -30.51
CA GLY A 710 16.45 -17.83 -30.56
C GLY A 710 16.99 -17.75 -31.99
N ALA A 711 16.58 -18.68 -32.87
CA ALA A 711 16.97 -18.64 -34.28
C ALA A 711 16.44 -17.38 -35.00
N ARG A 712 15.25 -16.88 -34.65
CA ARG A 712 14.73 -15.60 -35.15
C ARG A 712 15.55 -14.42 -34.65
N ALA A 713 15.93 -14.41 -33.37
CA ALA A 713 16.79 -13.38 -32.80
C ALA A 713 18.15 -13.36 -33.50
N GLU A 714 18.77 -14.52 -33.75
CA GLU A 714 20.03 -14.64 -34.49
C GLU A 714 19.90 -14.22 -35.96
N ALA A 715 18.76 -14.50 -36.61
CA ALA A 715 18.52 -14.14 -38.01
C ALA A 715 18.07 -12.68 -38.21
N LEU A 716 17.53 -12.03 -37.18
CA LEU A 716 16.99 -10.66 -37.24
C LEU A 716 18.04 -9.64 -37.69
N PRO A 717 19.27 -9.60 -37.13
CA PRO A 717 20.34 -8.72 -37.61
C PRO A 717 20.60 -8.85 -39.11
N LEU A 718 20.76 -10.08 -39.61
CA LEU A 718 21.05 -10.36 -41.02
C LEU A 718 19.91 -9.91 -41.93
N LYS A 719 18.66 -10.19 -41.53
CA LYS A 719 17.48 -9.79 -42.29
C LYS A 719 17.34 -8.26 -42.34
N LEU A 720 17.47 -7.60 -41.19
CA LEU A 720 17.36 -6.14 -41.09
C LEU A 720 18.46 -5.46 -41.92
N GLN A 721 19.70 -5.91 -41.81
CA GLN A 721 20.82 -5.44 -42.64
C GLN A 721 20.57 -5.64 -44.14
N SER A 722 19.98 -6.78 -44.55
CA SER A 722 19.65 -7.04 -45.96
C SER A 722 18.55 -6.10 -46.50
N SER A 723 17.47 -5.89 -45.73
CA SER A 723 16.39 -4.96 -46.07
C SER A 723 16.87 -3.52 -46.12
N ALA A 724 17.73 -3.14 -45.17
CA ALA A 724 18.38 -1.83 -45.15
C ALA A 724 19.25 -1.61 -46.39
N ARG A 725 20.10 -2.58 -46.76
CA ARG A 725 20.90 -2.50 -48.00
C ARG A 725 20.03 -2.35 -49.24
N ALA A 726 18.88 -3.04 -49.31
CA ALA A 726 17.94 -2.88 -50.41
C ALA A 726 17.28 -1.49 -50.43
N ALA A 727 17.09 -0.87 -49.28
CA ALA A 727 16.65 0.51 -49.12
C ALA A 727 17.79 1.54 -49.28
N GLY A 728 19.03 1.10 -49.58
CA GLY A 728 20.20 1.98 -49.73
C GLY A 728 20.88 2.39 -48.41
N ILE A 729 20.46 1.85 -47.27
CA ILE A 729 20.97 2.19 -45.94
C ILE A 729 22.08 1.20 -45.55
N ARG A 730 23.25 1.73 -45.16
CA ARG A 730 24.31 0.93 -44.53
C ARG A 730 24.10 0.94 -43.02
N MET A 731 24.01 -0.22 -42.40
CA MET A 731 23.81 -0.34 -40.96
C MET A 731 24.56 -1.55 -40.37
N SER A 732 24.85 -1.43 -39.09
CA SER A 732 25.29 -2.47 -38.18
C SER A 732 24.18 -2.72 -37.16
N VAL A 733 23.97 -3.97 -36.78
CA VAL A 733 22.89 -4.36 -35.87
C VAL A 733 23.50 -5.16 -34.74
N TYR A 734 23.19 -4.76 -33.52
CA TYR A 734 23.72 -5.33 -32.28
C TYR A 734 22.56 -5.92 -31.49
N THR A 735 22.80 -7.09 -30.90
CA THR A 735 21.81 -7.81 -30.09
C THR A 735 22.47 -8.35 -28.85
N ARG A 736 21.75 -8.30 -27.73
CA ARG A 736 22.18 -8.94 -26.47
C ARG A 736 20.99 -9.64 -25.81
N PRO A 737 21.22 -10.67 -24.99
CA PRO A 737 20.14 -11.30 -24.23
C PRO A 737 19.54 -10.29 -23.25
N VAL A 738 18.25 -10.43 -22.97
CA VAL A 738 17.60 -9.67 -21.89
C VAL A 738 18.21 -10.11 -20.55
N SER A 739 18.62 -9.15 -19.73
CA SER A 739 19.27 -9.41 -18.43
C SER A 739 18.30 -9.86 -17.34
N ASP A 740 17.02 -9.56 -17.52
CA ASP A 740 15.95 -9.91 -16.59
C ASP A 740 15.47 -11.35 -16.84
N ALA A 741 15.65 -12.21 -15.85
CA ALA A 741 15.28 -13.63 -15.92
C ALA A 741 13.77 -13.85 -15.97
N ASP A 742 12.98 -12.87 -15.49
CA ASP A 742 11.52 -12.91 -15.43
C ASP A 742 10.88 -12.16 -16.62
N SER A 743 11.69 -11.74 -17.60
CA SER A 743 11.19 -11.03 -18.77
C SER A 743 10.21 -11.87 -19.59
N THR A 744 9.12 -11.23 -20.00
CA THR A 744 8.10 -11.80 -20.90
C THR A 744 8.35 -11.47 -22.37
N GLU A 745 9.52 -10.94 -22.71
CA GLU A 745 9.89 -10.56 -24.07
C GLU A 745 10.06 -11.77 -25.01
N TRP A 746 9.60 -11.62 -26.25
CA TRP A 746 9.64 -12.71 -27.22
C TRP A 746 10.00 -12.24 -28.65
N PRO A 747 11.21 -12.54 -29.15
CA PRO A 747 12.31 -13.24 -28.47
C PRO A 747 12.93 -12.41 -27.34
N ALA A 748 13.53 -13.06 -26.34
CA ALA A 748 14.21 -12.42 -25.22
C ALA A 748 15.58 -11.84 -25.63
N ALA A 749 15.58 -10.84 -26.50
CA ALA A 749 16.76 -10.14 -26.97
C ALA A 749 16.49 -8.65 -27.14
N GLU A 750 17.41 -7.82 -26.66
CA GLU A 750 17.39 -6.38 -26.90
C GLU A 750 18.09 -6.07 -28.23
N LEU A 751 17.71 -4.96 -28.88
CA LEU A 751 18.18 -4.57 -30.21
C LEU A 751 18.72 -3.13 -30.22
N ALA A 752 19.92 -2.95 -30.79
CA ALA A 752 20.46 -1.65 -31.16
C ALA A 752 20.86 -1.64 -32.64
N VAL A 753 20.59 -0.53 -33.32
CA VAL A 753 20.85 -0.33 -34.75
C VAL A 753 21.75 0.87 -34.93
N GLY A 754 22.97 0.61 -35.41
CA GLY A 754 23.94 1.62 -35.83
C GLY A 754 23.83 1.90 -37.33
N VAL A 755 23.66 3.13 -37.76
CA VAL A 755 23.51 3.46 -39.19
C VAL A 755 24.70 4.26 -39.68
N GLU A 756 25.43 3.70 -40.64
CA GLU A 756 26.62 4.32 -41.23
C GLU A 756 26.20 5.45 -42.16
N LEU A 757 26.57 6.68 -41.80
CA LEU A 757 26.31 7.89 -42.55
C LEU A 757 27.61 8.45 -43.12
N ALA A 758 27.53 8.99 -44.34
CA ALA A 758 28.62 9.79 -44.89
C ALA A 758 28.59 11.22 -44.33
N GLU A 759 27.39 11.73 -44.07
CA GLU A 759 27.14 13.06 -43.52
C GLU A 759 25.99 12.99 -42.51
N LEU A 760 26.11 13.68 -41.38
CA LEU A 760 25.09 13.66 -40.33
C LEU A 760 23.73 14.23 -40.76
N THR A 761 23.71 15.11 -41.75
CA THR A 761 22.49 15.69 -42.34
C THR A 761 21.54 14.63 -42.91
N GLN A 762 22.05 13.44 -43.19
CA GLN A 762 21.28 12.29 -43.68
C GLN A 762 20.49 11.58 -42.55
N TRP A 763 20.80 11.87 -41.28
CA TRP A 763 20.21 11.17 -40.14
C TRP A 763 18.69 11.25 -40.06
N PRO A 764 18.02 12.41 -40.19
CA PRO A 764 16.56 12.48 -40.10
C PRO A 764 15.87 11.61 -41.15
N THR A 765 16.36 11.65 -42.40
CA THR A 765 15.85 10.80 -43.49
C THR A 765 16.13 9.32 -43.22
N ALA A 766 17.32 8.98 -42.73
CA ALA A 766 17.65 7.60 -42.36
C ALA A 766 16.73 7.09 -41.25
N VAL A 767 16.49 7.88 -40.20
CA VAL A 767 15.57 7.54 -39.11
C VAL A 767 14.16 7.31 -39.61
N GLU A 768 13.61 8.18 -40.46
CA GLU A 768 12.26 8.02 -40.99
C GLU A 768 12.12 6.72 -41.81
N GLN A 769 13.14 6.40 -42.61
CA GLN A 769 13.22 5.15 -43.36
C GLN A 769 13.38 3.94 -42.42
N LEU A 770 14.20 4.04 -41.37
CA LEU A 770 14.39 2.99 -40.37
C LEU A 770 13.12 2.75 -39.58
N CYS A 771 12.41 3.78 -39.15
CA CYS A 771 11.14 3.64 -38.45
C CYS A 771 10.09 2.97 -39.34
N SER A 772 10.11 3.26 -40.64
CA SER A 772 9.30 2.56 -41.63
C SER A 772 9.68 1.08 -41.81
N LEU A 773 10.97 0.75 -41.71
CA LEU A 773 11.49 -0.63 -41.79
C LEU A 773 11.27 -1.43 -40.50
N LEU A 774 11.36 -0.76 -39.35
CA LEU A 774 11.27 -1.33 -38.01
C LEU A 774 9.85 -1.33 -37.46
N LYS A 775 8.89 -0.70 -38.17
CA LYS A 775 7.48 -0.49 -37.78
C LYS A 775 7.07 -1.41 -36.64
N HIS A 776 7.14 -0.85 -35.44
CA HIS A 776 6.81 -1.55 -34.21
C HIS A 776 5.33 -1.31 -33.94
N ASP A 777 4.55 -2.37 -34.08
CA ASP A 777 3.19 -2.42 -33.55
C ASP A 777 3.21 -3.40 -32.36
N PRO A 778 3.16 -2.89 -31.12
CA PRO A 778 3.16 -3.73 -29.92
C PRO A 778 2.07 -4.80 -29.95
N GLY A 779 0.94 -4.53 -30.63
CA GLY A 779 -0.16 -5.47 -30.77
C GLY A 779 0.18 -6.70 -31.63
N SER A 780 0.91 -6.51 -32.73
CA SER A 780 1.26 -7.59 -33.66
C SER A 780 2.66 -8.19 -33.47
N GLN A 781 3.56 -7.50 -32.76
CA GLN A 781 4.95 -7.93 -32.57
C GLN A 781 5.37 -8.19 -31.12
N GLY A 782 4.47 -7.93 -30.17
CA GLY A 782 4.64 -8.22 -28.74
C GLY A 782 5.32 -7.12 -27.96
N SER A 783 5.40 -7.33 -26.64
CA SER A 783 6.17 -6.45 -25.77
C SER A 783 7.65 -6.59 -26.15
N ARG A 784 8.21 -5.55 -26.75
CA ARG A 784 9.64 -5.42 -26.97
C ARG A 784 10.10 -4.15 -26.28
N ARG A 785 11.27 -4.22 -25.64
CA ARG A 785 11.95 -3.01 -25.17
C ARG A 785 12.21 -2.06 -26.34
N ALA A 786 12.43 -0.80 -25.99
CA ALA A 786 12.77 0.23 -26.96
C ALA A 786 13.98 -0.20 -27.80
N VAL A 787 13.88 -0.02 -29.12
CA VAL A 787 15.00 -0.25 -30.03
C VAL A 787 15.88 0.99 -30.03
N LEU A 788 17.15 0.82 -29.71
CA LEU A 788 18.12 1.92 -29.77
C LEU A 788 18.54 2.16 -31.24
N LEU A 789 18.42 3.38 -31.72
CA LEU A 789 18.84 3.83 -33.05
C LEU A 789 19.96 4.85 -32.88
N VAL A 790 21.10 4.65 -33.55
CA VAL A 790 22.28 5.52 -33.41
C VAL A 790 22.95 5.74 -34.76
N PRO A 791 23.32 6.98 -35.13
CA PRO A 791 24.13 7.19 -36.31
C PRO A 791 25.59 6.86 -36.05
N PHE A 792 26.26 6.29 -37.06
CA PHE A 792 27.67 5.97 -37.08
C PHE A 792 28.34 6.83 -38.15
N VAL A 793 29.47 7.42 -37.80
CA VAL A 793 30.34 8.16 -38.73
C VAL A 793 31.74 7.58 -38.56
N ASP A 794 32.41 7.24 -39.66
CA ASP A 794 33.72 6.57 -39.64
C ASP A 794 33.81 5.36 -38.68
N GLY A 795 32.71 4.59 -38.59
CA GLY A 795 32.62 3.38 -37.77
C GLY A 795 32.45 3.60 -36.27
N LYS A 796 32.22 4.83 -35.80
CA LYS A 796 31.95 5.15 -34.38
C LYS A 796 30.55 5.73 -34.18
N PRO A 797 29.83 5.35 -33.11
CA PRO A 797 28.51 5.88 -32.82
C PRO A 797 28.55 7.33 -32.34
N VAL A 798 27.51 8.10 -32.68
CA VAL A 798 27.32 9.48 -32.20
C VAL A 798 26.22 9.50 -31.12
N ARG A 799 26.66 9.51 -29.85
CA ARG A 799 25.80 9.39 -28.65
C ARG A 799 24.64 10.39 -28.63
N LEU A 800 24.91 11.66 -28.91
CA LEU A 800 23.93 12.75 -28.77
C LEU A 800 22.77 12.67 -29.77
N MET A 801 22.94 11.92 -30.86
CA MET A 801 21.88 11.70 -31.85
C MET A 801 21.15 10.35 -31.65
N ALA A 802 21.46 9.64 -30.57
CA ALA A 802 20.80 8.39 -30.24
C ALA A 802 19.30 8.63 -29.97
N GLN A 803 18.47 7.77 -30.56
CA GLN A 803 17.03 7.77 -30.37
C GLN A 803 16.56 6.39 -29.92
N GLN A 804 15.51 6.34 -29.13
CA GLN A 804 14.87 5.10 -28.74
C GLN A 804 13.49 5.02 -29.39
N LEU A 805 13.25 3.91 -30.10
CA LEU A 805 12.00 3.65 -30.80
C LEU A 805 11.17 2.65 -29.99
N GLN A 806 10.02 3.09 -29.48
CA GLN A 806 8.95 2.21 -28.98
C GLN A 806 7.76 2.31 -29.94
N THR A 807 6.66 2.97 -29.51
CA THR A 807 5.54 3.37 -30.37
C THR A 807 5.79 4.68 -31.12
N ALA A 808 6.59 5.56 -30.51
CA ALA A 808 7.09 6.81 -31.06
C ALA A 808 8.60 6.91 -30.81
N LEU A 809 9.26 7.88 -31.45
CA LEU A 809 10.64 8.18 -31.17
C LEU A 809 10.78 9.07 -29.95
N TRP A 810 11.72 8.71 -29.09
CA TRP A 810 12.14 9.49 -27.94
C TRP A 810 13.66 9.68 -27.96
N PRO A 811 14.20 10.71 -27.29
CA PRO A 811 15.63 10.81 -27.04
C PRO A 811 16.18 9.53 -26.40
N GLY A 812 17.33 9.04 -26.90
CA GLY A 812 17.86 7.71 -26.59
C GLY A 812 19.21 7.68 -25.89
N THR A 813 19.75 8.82 -25.43
CA THR A 813 21.08 8.90 -24.80
C THR A 813 21.22 8.01 -23.56
N GLY A 814 20.21 7.98 -22.68
CA GLY A 814 20.23 7.09 -21.51
C GLY A 814 20.20 5.60 -21.87
N LEU A 815 19.46 5.23 -22.93
CA LEU A 815 19.47 3.87 -23.44
C LEU A 815 20.82 3.54 -24.11
N PHE A 816 21.42 4.49 -24.82
CA PHE A 816 22.77 4.34 -25.39
C PHE A 816 23.81 4.02 -24.32
N ASP A 817 23.78 4.74 -23.19
CA ASP A 817 24.73 4.54 -22.10
C ASP A 817 24.61 3.11 -21.50
N ALA A 818 23.40 2.55 -21.47
CA ALA A 818 23.14 1.17 -21.06
C ALA A 818 23.69 0.11 -22.04
N TRP A 819 24.08 0.48 -23.27
CA TRP A 819 24.67 -0.38 -24.31
C TRP A 819 26.19 -0.19 -24.47
N SER A 820 26.83 0.52 -23.54
CA SER A 820 28.25 0.88 -23.60
C SER A 820 29.22 -0.31 -23.66
N THR A 821 28.79 -1.51 -23.26
CA THR A 821 29.62 -2.73 -23.32
C THR A 821 29.60 -3.44 -24.67
N GLU A 822 28.54 -3.25 -25.46
CA GLU A 822 28.31 -3.95 -26.73
C GLU A 822 28.55 -3.05 -27.95
N LEU A 823 28.38 -1.74 -27.80
CA LEU A 823 28.66 -0.77 -28.84
C LEU A 823 30.14 -0.34 -28.81
N PRO A 824 30.72 0.01 -29.98
CA PRO A 824 32.04 0.64 -30.02
C PRO A 824 32.06 1.94 -29.20
N GLU A 825 33.26 2.34 -28.75
CA GLU A 825 33.45 3.63 -28.10
C GLU A 825 32.92 4.75 -29.01
N GLY A 826 32.00 5.55 -28.47
CA GLY A 826 31.38 6.65 -29.19
C GLY A 826 32.40 7.71 -29.61
N HIS A 827 32.01 8.52 -30.59
CA HIS A 827 32.75 9.73 -30.88
C HIS A 827 32.84 10.59 -29.63
N PRO A 828 34.05 11.04 -29.25
CA PRO A 828 34.16 12.05 -28.21
C PRO A 828 33.53 13.33 -28.76
N THR A 829 32.62 13.92 -27.99
CA THR A 829 31.91 15.15 -28.36
C THR A 829 32.27 16.34 -27.46
N PRO A 830 33.56 16.61 -27.17
CA PRO A 830 33.93 17.59 -26.16
C PRO A 830 33.54 19.02 -26.52
N LEU A 831 33.51 19.41 -27.81
CA LEU A 831 33.02 20.72 -28.20
C LEU A 831 31.50 20.79 -28.08
N THR A 832 30.80 19.76 -28.55
CA THR A 832 29.33 19.72 -28.55
C THR A 832 28.77 19.64 -27.14
N ASP A 833 29.31 18.76 -26.29
CA ASP A 833 28.91 18.63 -24.89
C ASP A 833 29.11 19.96 -24.16
N ALA A 834 30.29 20.59 -24.34
CA ALA A 834 30.55 21.90 -23.75
C ALA A 834 29.65 23.01 -24.34
N ALA A 835 29.34 22.99 -25.64
CA ALA A 835 28.44 23.98 -26.23
C ALA A 835 26.98 23.81 -25.77
N ILE A 836 26.51 22.57 -25.63
CA ILE A 836 25.19 22.25 -25.05
C ILE A 836 25.15 22.69 -23.59
N ASP A 837 26.17 22.36 -22.79
CA ASP A 837 26.27 22.79 -21.39
C ASP A 837 26.26 24.32 -21.26
N ALA A 838 27.05 25.01 -22.09
CA ALA A 838 27.10 26.48 -22.11
C ALA A 838 25.76 27.08 -22.48
N HIS A 839 25.10 26.55 -23.52
CA HIS A 839 23.80 27.05 -23.94
C HIS A 839 22.69 26.76 -22.92
N GLN A 840 22.59 25.53 -22.39
CA GLN A 840 21.61 25.16 -21.37
C GLN A 840 21.76 26.02 -20.12
N ALA A 841 23.00 26.33 -19.72
CA ALA A 841 23.28 27.27 -18.65
C ALA A 841 22.75 28.69 -18.97
N LEU A 842 23.01 29.21 -20.17
CA LEU A 842 22.49 30.51 -20.60
C LEU A 842 20.96 30.54 -20.72
N GLN A 843 20.35 29.46 -21.21
CA GLN A 843 18.90 29.29 -21.27
C GLN A 843 18.30 29.25 -19.86
N CYS A 844 18.94 28.56 -18.92
CA CYS A 844 18.54 28.54 -17.51
C CYS A 844 18.61 29.95 -16.91
N LEU A 845 19.70 30.69 -17.14
CA LEU A 845 19.86 32.07 -16.67
C LEU A 845 18.80 33.02 -17.28
N SER A 846 18.52 32.91 -18.58
CA SER A 846 17.45 33.66 -19.25
C SER A 846 16.06 33.26 -18.72
N GLY A 847 15.84 31.98 -18.42
CA GLY A 847 14.62 31.47 -17.77
C GLY A 847 14.44 32.03 -16.35
N LEU A 848 15.52 32.15 -15.58
CA LEU A 848 15.51 32.80 -14.27
C LEU A 848 15.28 34.31 -14.38
N ALA A 849 15.81 34.98 -15.41
CA ALA A 849 15.49 36.37 -15.71
C ALA A 849 14.00 36.55 -16.06
N HIS A 850 13.40 35.61 -16.81
CA HIS A 850 11.95 35.57 -17.03
C HIS A 850 11.19 35.42 -15.72
N LEU A 851 11.61 34.47 -14.88
CA LEU A 851 10.98 34.19 -13.59
C LEU A 851 10.97 35.45 -12.70
N ALA A 852 12.07 36.20 -12.69
CA ALA A 852 12.20 37.45 -11.94
C ALA A 852 11.22 38.55 -12.36
N THR A 853 10.61 38.46 -13.56
CA THR A 853 9.53 39.36 -13.99
C THR A 853 8.16 38.94 -13.46
N LEU A 854 8.00 37.66 -13.08
CA LEU A 854 6.75 37.06 -12.64
C LEU A 854 6.66 36.99 -11.11
N ARG A 855 7.79 36.89 -10.42
CA ARG A 855 7.87 36.81 -8.97
C ARG A 855 9.20 37.32 -8.42
N ASP A 856 9.21 37.61 -7.13
CA ASP A 856 10.45 37.83 -6.39
C ASP A 856 11.30 36.54 -6.37
N THR A 857 12.60 36.72 -6.57
CA THR A 857 13.60 35.64 -6.50
C THR A 857 14.17 35.51 -5.09
N ASP A 858 14.60 34.29 -4.75
CA ASP A 858 15.17 33.94 -3.44
C ASP A 858 16.52 33.20 -3.60
N ALA A 859 17.11 32.80 -2.46
CA ALA A 859 18.42 32.13 -2.43
C ALA A 859 18.49 30.82 -3.25
N ARG A 860 17.37 30.13 -3.48
CA ARG A 860 17.35 28.89 -4.28
C ARG A 860 17.55 29.23 -5.76
N HIS A 861 16.88 30.28 -6.22
CA HIS A 861 17.06 30.81 -7.57
C HIS A 861 18.48 31.32 -7.78
N GLN A 862 19.06 31.98 -6.76
CA GLN A 862 20.45 32.40 -6.81
C GLN A 862 21.41 31.21 -6.87
N SER A 863 21.18 30.14 -6.09
CA SER A 863 21.98 28.91 -6.17
C SER A 863 21.96 28.31 -7.58
N THR A 864 20.76 28.21 -8.18
CA THR A 864 20.61 27.73 -9.56
C THR A 864 21.30 28.66 -10.57
N ALA A 865 21.24 29.98 -10.35
CA ALA A 865 21.95 30.95 -11.20
C ALA A 865 23.48 30.80 -11.05
N ASP A 866 24.00 30.66 -9.84
CA ASP A 866 25.43 30.49 -9.57
C ASP A 866 25.96 29.19 -10.18
N GLU A 867 25.19 28.11 -10.07
CA GLU A 867 25.47 26.82 -10.72
C GLU A 867 25.49 26.96 -12.25
N ALA A 868 24.50 27.63 -12.83
CA ALA A 868 24.47 27.88 -14.27
C ALA A 868 25.63 28.79 -14.73
N VAL A 869 25.99 29.82 -13.97
CA VAL A 869 27.17 30.66 -14.26
C VAL A 869 28.45 29.84 -14.22
N ALA A 870 28.63 28.99 -13.20
CA ALA A 870 29.80 28.13 -13.08
C ALA A 870 29.85 27.11 -14.23
N GLN A 871 28.71 26.51 -14.59
CA GLN A 871 28.59 25.59 -15.73
C GLN A 871 28.96 26.30 -17.03
N PHE A 872 28.43 27.50 -17.29
CA PHE A 872 28.76 28.30 -18.46
C PHE A 872 30.26 28.64 -18.52
N GLN A 873 30.84 29.12 -17.42
CA GLN A 873 32.27 29.47 -17.37
C GLN A 873 33.17 28.26 -17.61
N GLN A 874 32.83 27.12 -16.99
CA GLN A 874 33.56 25.87 -17.16
C GLN A 874 33.45 25.38 -18.61
N ALA A 875 32.24 25.34 -19.17
CA ALA A 875 31.99 24.93 -20.54
C ALA A 875 32.72 25.82 -21.54
N ARG A 876 32.62 27.15 -21.40
CA ARG A 876 33.34 28.13 -22.22
C ARG A 876 34.87 27.97 -22.14
N SER A 877 35.40 27.67 -20.94
CA SER A 877 36.83 27.39 -20.73
C SER A 877 37.26 26.12 -21.46
N VAL A 878 36.44 25.06 -21.42
CA VAL A 878 36.66 23.83 -22.19
C VAL A 878 36.71 24.14 -23.68
N VAL A 879 35.71 24.85 -24.23
CA VAL A 879 35.68 25.24 -25.65
C VAL A 879 36.95 26.00 -26.07
N GLY A 880 37.36 26.99 -25.28
CA GLY A 880 38.57 27.79 -25.55
C GLY A 880 39.89 27.00 -25.42
N GLY A 881 39.87 25.87 -24.72
CA GLY A 881 41.03 24.99 -24.52
C GLY A 881 41.24 23.94 -25.61
N LEU A 882 40.26 23.69 -26.49
CA LEU A 882 40.31 22.57 -27.46
C LEU A 882 41.36 22.76 -28.57
N ARG A 883 41.29 23.84 -29.35
CA ARG A 883 42.23 24.11 -30.46
C ARG A 883 42.41 25.61 -30.72
N GLN A 884 43.54 26.18 -30.29
CA GLN A 884 43.82 27.61 -30.46
C GLN A 884 43.93 28.01 -31.95
N GLY A 885 43.24 29.09 -32.34
CA GLY A 885 43.27 29.66 -33.69
C GLY A 885 42.36 28.98 -34.71
N ASP A 886 41.51 28.04 -34.29
CA ASP A 886 40.50 27.41 -35.14
C ASP A 886 39.32 28.39 -35.39
N PRO A 887 38.92 28.65 -36.65
CA PRO A 887 37.86 29.61 -36.97
C PRO A 887 36.48 29.14 -36.46
N VAL A 888 36.23 27.84 -36.36
CA VAL A 888 34.95 27.31 -35.84
C VAL A 888 34.86 27.56 -34.34
N ILE A 889 35.92 27.23 -33.59
CA ILE A 889 35.96 27.50 -32.14
C ILE A 889 35.80 29.00 -31.88
N ALA A 890 36.44 29.86 -32.67
CA ALA A 890 36.29 31.31 -32.54
C ALA A 890 34.84 31.77 -32.78
N ALA A 891 34.16 31.22 -33.80
CA ALA A 891 32.76 31.54 -34.08
C ALA A 891 31.81 31.03 -32.99
N ILE A 892 32.03 29.83 -32.46
CA ILE A 892 31.22 29.29 -31.34
C ILE A 892 31.43 30.13 -30.08
N LEU A 893 32.67 30.52 -29.76
CA LEU A 893 32.92 31.42 -28.62
C LEU A 893 32.27 32.79 -28.81
N ASP A 894 32.33 33.38 -30.01
CA ASP A 894 31.67 34.66 -30.30
C ASP A 894 30.14 34.55 -30.22
N PHE A 895 29.57 33.43 -30.69
CA PHE A 895 28.15 33.13 -30.54
C PHE A 895 27.74 33.02 -29.06
N LEU A 896 28.46 32.20 -28.27
CA LEU A 896 28.21 32.04 -26.84
C LEU A 896 28.41 33.37 -26.07
N ASP A 897 29.42 34.16 -26.40
CA ASP A 897 29.66 35.48 -25.79
C ASP A 897 28.58 36.50 -26.20
N THR A 898 28.01 36.37 -27.40
CA THR A 898 26.88 37.19 -27.85
C THR A 898 25.60 36.82 -27.12
N LEU A 899 25.32 35.52 -26.96
CA LEU A 899 24.21 35.04 -26.14
C LEU A 899 24.39 35.46 -24.67
N ALA A 900 25.60 35.31 -24.11
CA ALA A 900 25.89 35.72 -22.74
C ALA A 900 25.64 37.22 -22.53
N ARG A 901 26.13 38.09 -23.43
CA ARG A 901 25.84 39.54 -23.38
C ARG A 901 24.35 39.86 -23.49
N ARG A 902 23.60 39.09 -24.29
CA ARG A 902 22.14 39.22 -24.35
C ARG A 902 21.49 38.84 -23.02
N VAL A 903 21.85 37.69 -22.44
CA VAL A 903 21.31 37.25 -21.14
C VAL A 903 21.69 38.22 -20.01
N GLU A 904 22.91 38.75 -20.02
CA GLU A 904 23.32 39.82 -19.09
C GLU A 904 22.44 41.07 -19.21
N ARG A 905 22.08 41.47 -20.43
CA ARG A 905 21.13 42.56 -20.66
C ARG A 905 19.72 42.22 -20.19
N GLU A 906 19.23 41.00 -20.44
CA GLU A 906 17.93 40.53 -19.95
C GLU A 906 17.86 40.61 -18.42
N ILE A 907 18.93 40.21 -17.72
CA ILE A 907 19.04 40.28 -16.26
C ILE A 907 19.12 41.74 -15.79
N ALA A 908 19.90 42.59 -16.46
CA ALA A 908 20.11 43.99 -16.04
C ALA A 908 18.92 44.92 -16.33
N GLU A 909 18.24 44.73 -17.46
CA GLU A 909 17.09 45.53 -17.89
C GLU A 909 15.78 45.05 -17.23
N GLY A 910 15.71 43.76 -16.83
CA GLY A 910 14.60 43.20 -16.06
C GLY A 910 13.24 43.40 -16.74
N PRO A 911 12.21 43.94 -16.07
CA PRO A 911 10.88 44.15 -16.64
C PRO A 911 10.88 45.05 -17.90
N ALA A 912 11.80 46.00 -18.00
CA ALA A 912 11.88 46.92 -19.14
C ALA A 912 12.26 46.20 -20.46
N PHE A 913 12.87 45.01 -20.36
CA PHE A 913 13.17 44.19 -21.53
C PHE A 913 11.88 43.62 -22.16
N GLN A 914 10.88 43.21 -21.36
CA GLN A 914 9.60 42.69 -21.88
C GLN A 914 8.79 43.77 -22.61
N ASP A 915 8.81 45.00 -22.10
CA ASP A 915 8.10 46.14 -22.71
C ASP A 915 8.66 46.52 -24.10
N SER A 916 9.86 46.07 -24.45
CA SER A 916 10.46 46.25 -25.78
C SER A 916 9.79 45.39 -26.87
N GLY A 917 8.95 44.42 -26.49
CA GLY A 917 8.30 43.47 -27.40
C GLY A 917 9.25 42.37 -27.92
N VAL A 918 10.51 42.34 -27.49
CA VAL A 918 11.48 41.31 -27.83
C VAL A 918 11.38 40.16 -26.82
N ALA A 919 11.19 38.93 -27.31
CA ALA A 919 11.21 37.75 -26.45
C ALA A 919 12.61 37.53 -25.87
N ASN A 920 12.70 37.20 -24.58
CA ASN A 920 13.97 36.79 -23.98
C ASN A 920 14.42 35.44 -24.55
N LEU A 921 15.72 35.14 -24.45
CA LEU A 921 16.33 33.96 -25.09
C LEU A 921 15.55 32.66 -24.76
N ALA A 922 15.24 32.42 -23.49
CA ALA A 922 14.53 31.21 -23.09
C ALA A 922 13.11 31.11 -23.67
N SER A 923 12.36 32.22 -23.75
CA SER A 923 11.02 32.23 -24.36
C SER A 923 11.09 32.05 -25.87
N ALA A 924 12.10 32.65 -26.52
CA ALA A 924 12.30 32.50 -27.96
C ALA A 924 12.65 31.05 -28.33
N ILE A 925 13.50 30.37 -27.55
CA ILE A 925 13.82 28.94 -27.74
C ILE A 925 12.57 28.08 -27.51
N ALA A 926 11.82 28.32 -26.42
CA ALA A 926 10.60 27.59 -26.12
C ALA A 926 9.53 27.75 -27.22
N GLN A 927 9.36 28.97 -27.75
CA GLN A 927 8.48 29.24 -28.90
C GLN A 927 8.97 28.53 -30.16
N GLY A 928 10.28 28.52 -30.40
CA GLY A 928 10.87 27.89 -31.59
C GLY A 928 10.72 26.37 -31.61
N ALA A 929 10.59 25.74 -30.44
CA ALA A 929 10.26 24.32 -30.32
C ALA A 929 8.81 23.97 -30.69
N THR A 930 7.94 24.97 -30.93
CA THR A 930 6.56 24.78 -31.40
C THR A 930 6.49 24.81 -32.94
N ALA A 931 5.29 24.85 -33.53
CA ALA A 931 5.10 24.76 -34.98
C ALA A 931 5.76 25.88 -35.83
N HIS A 932 6.29 26.94 -35.22
CA HIS A 932 6.96 28.05 -35.90
C HIS A 932 8.34 28.30 -35.28
N PRO A 933 9.43 27.81 -35.90
CA PRO A 933 10.78 27.97 -35.35
C PRO A 933 11.19 29.45 -35.32
N THR A 934 11.76 29.88 -34.21
CA THR A 934 12.31 31.23 -34.02
C THR A 934 13.75 31.29 -34.52
N GLU A 935 14.26 32.50 -34.78
CA GLU A 935 15.66 32.69 -35.19
C GLU A 935 16.65 32.14 -34.13
N ASP A 936 16.38 32.37 -32.85
CA ASP A 936 17.20 31.87 -31.74
C ASP A 936 17.26 30.34 -31.70
N TYR A 937 16.13 29.68 -31.92
CA TYR A 937 16.05 28.22 -31.99
C TYR A 937 16.85 27.67 -33.19
N LEU A 938 16.70 28.30 -34.36
CA LEU A 938 17.45 27.90 -35.57
C LEU A 938 18.95 28.13 -35.43
N GLN A 939 19.37 29.22 -34.78
CA GLN A 939 20.78 29.49 -34.50
C GLN A 939 21.36 28.47 -33.51
N LEU A 940 20.59 28.07 -32.49
CA LEU A 940 21.00 27.03 -31.54
C LEU A 940 21.13 25.66 -32.21
N ASP A 941 20.15 25.27 -33.01
CA ASP A 941 20.16 24.01 -33.76
C ASP A 941 21.35 23.98 -34.73
N GLY A 942 21.56 25.09 -35.45
CA GLY A 942 22.74 25.28 -36.31
C GLY A 942 24.06 25.22 -35.55
N MET A 943 24.16 25.85 -34.38
CA MET A 943 25.34 25.77 -33.50
C MET A 943 25.62 24.32 -33.10
N THR A 944 24.60 23.61 -32.62
CA THR A 944 24.72 22.21 -32.19
C THR A 944 25.13 21.30 -33.35
N ALA A 945 24.59 21.54 -34.55
CA ALA A 945 25.00 20.82 -35.75
C ALA A 945 26.46 21.10 -36.14
N ILE A 946 26.92 22.35 -36.06
CA ILE A 946 28.31 22.75 -36.40
C ILE A 946 29.31 22.22 -35.37
N THR A 947 29.01 22.29 -34.07
CA THR A 947 29.89 21.77 -33.01
C THR A 947 30.01 20.26 -33.09
N LEU A 948 28.89 19.58 -33.34
CA LEU A 948 28.89 18.13 -33.57
C LEU A 948 29.68 17.77 -34.82
N GLN A 949 29.52 18.53 -35.91
CA GLN A 949 30.30 18.31 -37.12
C GLN A 949 31.79 18.57 -36.91
N TRP A 950 32.17 19.51 -36.04
CA TRP A 950 33.58 19.76 -35.72
C TRP A 950 34.19 18.64 -34.88
N ASP A 951 33.46 18.10 -33.90
CA ASP A 951 33.92 16.95 -33.12
C ASP A 951 34.16 15.71 -34.01
N LEU A 952 33.43 15.60 -35.12
CA LEU A 952 33.60 14.54 -36.12
C LEU A 952 34.69 14.85 -37.16
N ASP A 953 34.63 16.02 -37.81
CA ASP A 953 35.56 16.50 -38.84
C ASP A 953 35.69 18.03 -38.77
N PRO A 954 36.74 18.55 -38.10
CA PRO A 954 37.00 19.99 -37.96
C PRO A 954 37.12 20.75 -39.30
N ASP A 955 37.71 20.13 -40.32
CA ASP A 955 37.95 20.77 -41.62
C ASP A 955 36.64 20.89 -42.41
N HIS A 956 35.73 19.92 -42.26
CA HIS A 956 34.38 20.00 -42.82
C HIS A 956 33.54 21.07 -42.11
N ALA A 957 33.57 21.14 -40.78
CA ALA A 957 32.88 22.19 -40.02
C ALA A 957 33.34 23.59 -40.44
N ALA A 958 34.65 23.80 -40.65
CA ALA A 958 35.18 25.08 -41.12
C ALA A 958 34.67 25.48 -42.53
N ARG A 959 34.47 24.50 -43.42
CA ARG A 959 33.88 24.73 -44.75
C ARG A 959 32.39 25.05 -44.68
N LEU A 960 31.64 24.38 -43.81
CA LEU A 960 30.22 24.65 -43.61
C LEU A 960 30.02 26.07 -43.07
N LEU A 961 30.80 26.47 -42.07
CA LEU A 961 30.77 27.82 -41.51
C LEU A 961 31.08 28.89 -42.57
N ALA A 962 32.09 28.67 -43.42
CA ALA A 962 32.44 29.59 -44.50
C ALA A 962 31.39 29.66 -45.63
N ALA A 963 30.56 28.63 -45.79
CA ALA A 963 29.47 28.60 -46.76
C ALA A 963 28.19 29.30 -46.27
N THR A 964 28.04 29.50 -44.96
CA THR A 964 26.94 30.25 -44.34
C THR A 964 27.20 31.77 -44.26
N ASP A 965 28.45 32.21 -44.33
CA ASP A 965 28.86 33.63 -44.30
C ASP A 965 28.88 34.33 -45.68
N GLY A 966 28.57 33.59 -46.77
CA GLY A 966 28.50 34.09 -48.14
C GLY A 966 27.11 33.99 -48.74
#